data_AF-A0A496MYB8-F1
#
_entry.id   AF-A0A496MYB8-F1
#
_cell.length_a   1.000
_cell.length_b   1.000
_cell.length_c   1.000
_cell.angle_alpha   90.00
_cell.angle_beta   90.00
_cell.angle_gamma   90.00
#
_symmetry.space_group_name_H-M   'P 1'
#
loop_
_entity.id
_entity.type
_entity.pdbx_description
1 polymer ?
#
loop_
_entity_poly.entity_id
_entity_poly.type
_entity_poly.pdbx_seq_one_letter_code
_entity_poly.pdbx_strand_id
1 'polypeptide(L)'
;MKVSDEAGGLLGSQTVLIDQSTGQTTAVEFREKIAQFAQQNHVDISLILPDPNSPQSKWDLYIASSSSTSLGGQWLSQGYPNFSRDALITTHSLADYYINDPRGTFSLNGPPQSDEKFLAMAREHGLDGEIQKADGFNYLRTESSAVTLVVIFVLLVVVSAIYAIMRSRHLAIAAMIGQRTLIFVAKEFLDAIVRMGIIIIALAIVGVGFLGWYNSFHRVGLFITGFLILLATYVVAMFLSCLGMAKLLSITPLIAAIKGAVPGKQLAWSAYAVRFCVVLLTCGLSFTLVSFLVQYSARKNEAPLWQERSGVAALFISGSVRSDYYETLGPALRAAERENKLILAQIGWNLGLYNSPDDLPQLLVNSYYAQRELGLPAGESDVVRVVYPTDASEEDVNKAVTSIAQNDDYRGWRVEKIPQPADFSAFSYESGYSWFSADLMLHRPVVTVLPPGLTKVSDRNLAAWSTQRSVLLKDVATTQQFADDPALQGIIAGWRPVQNQWQATTAKLGVETRAAVLNIGILLAVLLSIVVACALTFSLQFRDRLRACFVVGVSFSRAYLAFIVVEIVFALVPFGYLLRQQADYHAQLAVGTPRAVELSKSWAVTPNIVASFAVLVAVSLVVAFWFAYRRYVRAWRAQ
;
A
#
# COMPACT_ATOMS: atom_id res chain seq x y z
N MET A 1 -9.31 5.81 16.37
CA MET A 1 -9.87 5.25 15.12
C MET A 1 -10.00 3.75 15.38
N LYS A 2 -11.22 3.16 15.40
CA LYS A 2 -11.35 1.70 15.56
C LYS A 2 -11.22 1.11 14.16
N VAL A 3 -10.09 0.48 13.87
CA VAL A 3 -9.81 -0.02 12.52
C VAL A 3 -10.19 -1.51 12.45
N SER A 4 -10.71 -1.94 11.30
CA SER A 4 -11.06 -3.35 11.02
C SER A 4 -9.79 -4.20 10.87
N ASP A 5 -9.96 -5.48 11.17
CA ASP A 5 -9.10 -6.61 10.82
C ASP A 5 -8.55 -6.60 9.38
N GLU A 6 -9.20 -5.94 8.41
CA GLU A 6 -8.69 -5.85 7.02
C GLU A 6 -7.54 -4.85 6.83
N ALA A 7 -7.45 -3.79 7.64
CA ALA A 7 -6.42 -2.75 7.47
C ALA A 7 -5.26 -2.90 8.46
N GLY A 8 -5.00 -4.14 8.93
CA GLY A 8 -4.01 -4.41 9.99
C GLY A 8 -4.29 -3.62 11.27
N GLY A 9 -5.57 -3.32 11.51
CA GLY A 9 -6.02 -2.18 12.27
C GLY A 9 -5.88 -2.31 13.79
N LEU A 10 -5.30 -1.27 14.40
CA LEU A 10 -5.31 -1.02 15.84
C LEU A 10 -6.69 -1.31 16.45
N LEU A 11 -6.72 -2.29 17.36
CA LEU A 11 -7.92 -2.68 18.10
C LEU A 11 -8.23 -1.73 19.27
N GLY A 12 -7.38 -0.71 19.45
CA GLY A 12 -7.47 0.33 20.45
C GLY A 12 -7.54 1.74 19.88
N SER A 13 -7.88 2.71 20.73
CA SER A 13 -7.81 4.14 20.41
C SER A 13 -6.39 4.69 20.53
N GLN A 14 -5.51 3.99 21.25
CA GLN A 14 -4.15 4.39 21.61
C GLN A 14 -3.20 3.17 21.55
N THR A 15 -1.91 3.40 21.33
CA THR A 15 -0.91 2.33 21.12
C THR A 15 0.38 2.68 21.85
N VAL A 16 0.92 1.74 22.62
CA VAL A 16 2.19 1.88 23.34
C VAL A 16 3.10 0.73 22.95
N LEU A 17 4.31 1.06 22.50
CA LEU A 17 5.39 0.10 22.29
C LEU A 17 6.27 0.09 23.54
N ILE A 18 6.45 -1.08 24.14
CA ILE A 18 7.45 -1.32 25.18
C ILE A 18 8.58 -2.13 24.54
N ASP A 19 9.77 -1.54 24.45
CA ASP A 19 10.95 -2.15 23.80
C ASP A 19 12.14 -2.32 24.77
N GLN A 20 12.12 -1.63 25.91
CA GLN A 20 13.16 -1.70 26.94
C GLN A 20 12.65 -2.36 28.22
N SER A 21 13.52 -3.15 28.85
CA SER A 21 13.29 -3.76 30.16
C SER A 21 14.58 -3.78 30.96
N THR A 22 14.51 -3.36 32.22
CA THR A 22 15.61 -3.45 33.20
C THR A 22 15.72 -4.84 33.82
N GLY A 23 14.80 -5.76 33.52
CA GLY A 23 14.73 -7.10 34.10
C GLY A 23 14.27 -7.16 35.56
N GLN A 24 13.81 -6.04 36.12
CA GLN A 24 13.35 -5.96 37.52
C GLN A 24 12.01 -6.68 37.76
N THR A 25 11.15 -6.76 36.75
CA THR A 25 9.81 -7.36 36.82
C THR A 25 9.68 -8.50 35.81
N THR A 26 9.14 -9.63 36.26
CA THR A 26 8.90 -10.79 35.39
C THR A 26 7.71 -10.55 34.46
N ALA A 27 7.64 -11.26 33.33
CA ALA A 27 6.50 -11.12 32.40
C ALA A 27 5.17 -11.51 33.03
N VAL A 28 5.15 -12.52 33.90
CA VAL A 28 3.96 -12.95 34.65
C VAL A 28 3.49 -11.85 35.59
N GLU A 29 4.40 -11.31 36.39
CA GLU A 29 4.10 -10.22 37.33
C GLU A 29 3.62 -8.97 36.59
N PHE A 30 4.26 -8.62 35.47
CA PHE A 30 3.83 -7.49 34.66
C PHE A 30 2.41 -7.70 34.09
N ARG A 31 2.07 -8.90 33.61
CA ARG A 31 0.71 -9.21 33.12
C ARG A 31 -0.35 -9.08 34.20
N GLU A 32 -0.05 -9.49 35.43
CA GLU A 32 -0.95 -9.29 36.57
C GLU A 32 -1.17 -7.80 36.84
N LYS A 33 -0.11 -6.98 36.77
CA LYS A 33 -0.20 -5.52 36.90
C LYS A 33 -1.01 -4.90 35.76
N ILE A 34 -0.86 -5.38 34.52
CA ILE A 34 -1.70 -4.94 33.40
C ILE A 34 -3.17 -5.25 33.67
N ALA A 35 -3.51 -6.44 34.15
CA ALA A 35 -4.88 -6.81 34.48
C ALA A 35 -5.47 -5.93 35.60
N GLN A 36 -4.68 -5.62 36.64
CA GLN A 36 -5.08 -4.70 37.70
C GLN A 36 -5.28 -3.28 37.17
N PHE A 37 -4.34 -2.79 36.35
CA PHE A 37 -4.41 -1.47 35.73
C PHE A 37 -5.65 -1.33 34.84
N ALA A 38 -5.95 -2.34 34.04
CA ALA A 38 -7.11 -2.39 33.15
C ALA A 38 -8.43 -2.21 33.92
N GLN A 39 -8.57 -2.91 35.06
CA GLN A 39 -9.74 -2.80 35.93
C GLN A 39 -9.83 -1.44 36.65
N GLN A 40 -8.72 -0.97 37.22
CA GLN A 40 -8.69 0.28 38.00
C GLN A 40 -8.91 1.53 37.14
N ASN A 41 -8.38 1.55 35.92
CA ASN A 41 -8.44 2.71 35.03
C ASN A 41 -9.55 2.62 33.98
N HIS A 42 -10.35 1.55 34.02
CA HIS A 42 -11.40 1.29 33.02
C HIS A 42 -10.88 1.29 31.58
N VAL A 43 -9.76 0.59 31.34
CA VAL A 43 -9.09 0.48 30.04
C VAL A 43 -9.04 -0.99 29.62
N ASP A 44 -9.45 -1.31 28.40
CA ASP A 44 -9.17 -2.62 27.82
C ASP A 44 -7.80 -2.59 27.16
N ILE A 45 -6.92 -3.51 27.53
CA ILE A 45 -5.56 -3.61 27.00
C ILE A 45 -5.47 -4.90 26.20
N SER A 46 -4.90 -4.81 25.01
CA SER A 46 -4.77 -5.95 24.11
C SER A 46 -3.38 -6.05 23.52
N LEU A 47 -2.85 -7.27 23.46
CA LEU A 47 -1.64 -7.63 22.76
C LEU A 47 -2.06 -8.45 21.54
N ILE A 48 -1.69 -7.97 20.36
CA ILE A 48 -2.01 -8.62 19.09
C ILE A 48 -0.78 -9.41 18.66
N LEU A 49 -0.94 -10.72 18.52
CA LEU A 49 0.11 -11.57 18.01
C LEU A 49 -0.39 -12.31 16.78
N PRO A 50 0.39 -12.36 15.70
CA PRO A 50 0.05 -13.23 14.60
C PRO A 50 0.20 -14.70 15.07
N ASP A 51 -0.75 -15.56 14.71
CA ASP A 51 -0.67 -16.99 15.03
C ASP A 51 0.61 -17.58 14.37
N PRO A 52 1.49 -18.28 15.12
CA PRO A 52 2.75 -18.80 14.58
C PRO A 52 2.57 -19.71 13.35
N ASN A 53 1.46 -20.47 13.30
CA ASN A 53 1.16 -21.39 12.21
C ASN A 53 0.45 -20.70 11.03
N SER A 54 -0.20 -19.55 11.24
CA SER A 54 -0.96 -18.83 10.22
C SER A 54 -0.96 -17.30 10.39
N PRO A 55 0.20 -16.63 10.38
CA PRO A 55 0.39 -15.26 10.90
C PRO A 55 -0.23 -14.12 10.05
N GLN A 56 -1.01 -14.46 9.01
CA GLN A 56 -1.71 -13.47 8.17
C GLN A 56 -3.23 -13.64 8.16
N SER A 57 -3.70 -14.88 8.31
CA SER A 57 -5.12 -15.20 8.38
C SER A 57 -5.58 -15.49 9.79
N LYS A 58 -4.67 -15.69 10.75
CA LYS A 58 -4.99 -15.94 12.14
C LYS A 58 -4.19 -15.02 13.04
N TRP A 59 -4.89 -14.42 13.99
CA TRP A 59 -4.31 -13.51 14.97
C TRP A 59 -4.84 -13.89 16.33
N ASP A 60 -3.94 -14.06 17.28
CA ASP A 60 -4.27 -14.25 18.67
C ASP A 60 -4.29 -12.90 19.36
N LEU A 61 -5.45 -12.58 19.90
CA LEU A 61 -5.73 -11.37 20.64
C LEU A 61 -5.76 -11.68 22.12
N TYR A 62 -4.67 -11.34 22.82
CA TYR A 62 -4.57 -11.49 24.27
C TYR A 62 -5.10 -10.24 24.96
N ILE A 63 -6.18 -10.36 25.73
CA ILE A 63 -6.93 -9.23 26.28
C ILE A 63 -6.86 -9.22 27.80
N ALA A 64 -6.48 -8.08 28.38
CA ALA A 64 -6.78 -7.71 29.76
C ALA A 64 -8.01 -6.79 29.75
N SER A 65 -9.17 -7.32 30.12
CA SER A 65 -10.44 -6.59 30.11
C SER A 65 -10.63 -5.77 31.38
N SER A 66 -11.16 -4.56 31.23
CA SER A 66 -11.56 -3.72 32.36
C SER A 66 -12.80 -4.24 33.11
N SER A 67 -13.73 -4.91 32.43
CA SER A 67 -14.89 -5.58 33.03
C SER A 67 -15.47 -6.65 32.09
N SER A 68 -16.38 -7.49 32.57
CA SER A 68 -17.10 -8.46 31.72
C SER A 68 -18.03 -7.80 30.69
N THR A 69 -18.44 -6.55 30.95
CA THR A 69 -19.30 -5.75 30.06
C THR A 69 -18.51 -4.85 29.12
N SER A 70 -17.19 -4.70 29.34
CA SER A 70 -16.32 -3.92 28.47
C SER A 70 -16.19 -4.56 27.09
N LEU A 71 -15.65 -3.82 26.13
CA LEU A 71 -15.49 -4.31 24.77
C LEU A 71 -14.56 -5.53 24.73
N GLY A 72 -13.47 -5.49 25.51
CA GLY A 72 -12.57 -6.62 25.70
C GLY A 72 -13.25 -7.82 26.37
N GLY A 73 -14.08 -7.60 27.41
CA GLY A 73 -14.82 -8.67 28.09
C GLY A 73 -15.88 -9.34 27.20
N GLN A 74 -16.55 -8.57 26.35
CA GLN A 74 -17.48 -9.10 25.34
C GLN A 74 -16.75 -9.95 24.30
N TRP A 75 -15.58 -9.52 23.85
CA TRP A 75 -14.77 -10.31 22.91
C TRP A 75 -14.27 -11.62 23.52
N LEU A 76 -13.86 -11.61 24.79
CA LEU A 76 -13.45 -12.84 25.49
C LEU A 76 -14.61 -13.85 25.63
N SER A 77 -15.84 -13.39 25.78
CA SER A 77 -17.01 -14.26 26.00
C SER A 77 -17.71 -14.69 24.72
N GLN A 78 -17.80 -13.82 23.72
CA GLN A 78 -18.56 -14.03 22.48
C GLN A 78 -17.66 -14.28 21.26
N GLY A 79 -16.35 -14.15 21.42
CA GLY A 79 -15.38 -14.16 20.33
C GLY A 79 -15.28 -12.80 19.62
N TYR A 80 -14.23 -12.64 18.82
CA TYR A 80 -14.02 -11.42 18.05
C TYR A 80 -14.97 -11.36 16.83
N PRO A 81 -15.68 -10.25 16.60
CA PRO A 81 -16.55 -10.09 15.43
C PRO A 81 -15.72 -9.78 14.17
N ASN A 82 -15.23 -10.83 13.50
CA ASN A 82 -14.43 -10.77 12.28
C ASN A 82 -15.22 -10.09 11.14
N PHE A 83 -14.60 -9.15 10.43
CA PHE A 83 -15.19 -8.53 9.24
C PHE A 83 -14.85 -9.34 8.00
N SER A 84 -13.59 -9.76 7.86
CA SER A 84 -13.13 -10.60 6.77
C SER A 84 -13.42 -12.07 7.05
N ARG A 85 -13.78 -12.83 6.00
CA ARG A 85 -13.87 -14.30 6.10
C ARG A 85 -12.52 -14.99 6.12
N ASP A 86 -11.50 -14.31 5.60
CA ASP A 86 -10.15 -14.85 5.43
C ASP A 86 -9.24 -14.55 6.62
N ALA A 87 -9.71 -13.72 7.57
CA ALA A 87 -9.05 -13.42 8.83
C ALA A 87 -9.87 -13.97 10.01
N LEU A 88 -9.25 -14.81 10.83
CA LEU A 88 -9.79 -15.36 12.06
C LEU A 88 -9.01 -14.76 13.23
N ILE A 89 -9.69 -13.98 14.06
CA ILE A 89 -9.14 -13.47 15.30
C ILE A 89 -9.63 -14.33 16.46
N THR A 90 -8.71 -15.04 17.11
CA THR A 90 -8.93 -15.83 18.31
C THR A 90 -8.62 -15.00 19.54
N THR A 91 -9.48 -15.03 20.55
CA THR A 91 -9.37 -14.18 21.74
C THR A 91 -8.99 -15.02 22.95
N HIS A 92 -7.96 -14.59 23.66
CA HIS A 92 -7.44 -15.25 24.85
C HIS A 92 -7.30 -14.24 25.99
N SER A 93 -7.36 -14.71 27.23
CA SER A 93 -7.02 -13.86 28.37
C SER A 93 -5.54 -13.51 28.29
N LEU A 94 -5.17 -12.27 28.59
CA LEU A 94 -3.75 -11.90 28.67
C LEU A 94 -3.01 -12.73 29.72
N ALA A 95 -3.70 -13.22 30.75
CA ALA A 95 -3.12 -14.12 31.75
C ALA A 95 -2.61 -15.45 31.15
N ASP A 96 -3.24 -15.92 30.07
CA ASP A 96 -2.88 -17.17 29.38
C ASP A 96 -1.69 -17.01 28.44
N TYR A 97 -1.15 -15.79 28.33
CA TYR A 97 0.01 -15.53 27.49
C TYR A 97 1.26 -16.19 28.07
N TYR A 98 1.79 -17.19 27.36
CA TYR A 98 2.85 -18.07 27.84
C TYR A 98 4.27 -17.53 27.62
N ILE A 99 4.45 -16.51 26.76
CA ILE A 99 5.77 -15.97 26.48
C ILE A 99 6.27 -15.17 27.69
N ASN A 100 7.50 -15.48 28.12
CA ASN A 100 8.13 -14.89 29.30
C ASN A 100 8.92 -13.61 28.96
N ASP A 101 8.34 -12.72 28.14
CA ASP A 101 8.87 -11.39 27.85
C ASP A 101 7.78 -10.34 28.11
N PRO A 102 8.00 -9.34 28.99
CA PRO A 102 7.02 -8.30 29.30
C PRO A 102 6.84 -7.25 28.20
N ARG A 103 7.75 -7.20 27.24
CA ARG A 103 7.79 -6.19 26.17
C ARG A 103 6.86 -6.55 25.00
N GLY A 104 6.49 -5.56 24.20
CA GLY A 104 5.58 -5.75 23.07
C GLY A 104 4.82 -4.49 22.69
N THR A 105 4.00 -4.59 21.65
CA THR A 105 3.10 -3.50 21.22
C THR A 105 1.71 -3.71 21.79
N PHE A 106 1.31 -2.85 22.72
CA PHE A 106 0.03 -2.92 23.40
C PHE A 106 -0.95 -1.91 22.77
N SER A 107 -2.14 -2.41 22.41
CA SER A 107 -3.28 -1.60 21.96
C SER A 107 -4.23 -1.35 23.11
N LEU A 108 -4.50 -0.08 23.41
CA LEU A 108 -5.35 0.36 24.53
C LEU A 108 -6.65 0.95 24.02
N ASN A 109 -7.76 0.53 24.62
CA ASN A 109 -9.08 1.10 24.39
C ASN A 109 -9.65 1.62 25.71
N GLY A 110 -9.56 2.94 25.91
CA GLY A 110 -9.99 3.61 27.13
C GLY A 110 -10.11 5.12 26.96
N PRO A 111 -10.29 5.87 28.07
CA PRO A 111 -10.31 7.33 28.09
C PRO A 111 -9.06 7.96 27.44
N PRO A 112 -9.11 9.25 27.07
CA PRO A 112 -7.91 9.97 26.63
C PRO A 112 -6.80 9.90 27.69
N GLN A 113 -5.53 9.85 27.26
CA GLN A 113 -4.33 9.77 28.11
C GLN A 113 -4.14 8.46 28.88
N SER A 114 -4.82 7.37 28.48
CA SER A 114 -4.58 6.04 29.04
C SER A 114 -3.21 5.47 28.67
N ASP A 115 -2.68 5.83 27.50
CA ASP A 115 -1.33 5.55 27.02
C ASP A 115 -0.24 6.16 27.90
N GLU A 116 -0.36 7.45 28.25
CA GLU A 116 0.57 8.14 29.17
C GLU A 116 0.59 7.47 30.55
N LYS A 117 -0.59 7.12 31.08
CA LYS A 117 -0.71 6.41 32.37
C LYS A 117 -0.17 4.99 32.32
N PHE A 118 -0.40 4.28 31.22
CA PHE A 118 0.10 2.93 31.03
C PHE A 118 1.63 2.92 30.92
N LEU A 119 2.21 3.85 30.16
CA LEU A 119 3.65 3.98 30.03
C LEU A 119 4.29 4.40 31.37
N ALA A 120 3.65 5.27 32.15
CA ALA A 120 4.11 5.60 33.50
C ALA A 120 4.13 4.36 34.42
N MET A 121 3.07 3.54 34.40
CA MET A 121 3.00 2.29 35.15
C MET A 121 4.11 1.31 34.72
N ALA A 122 4.35 1.18 33.41
CA ALA A 122 5.42 0.36 32.88
C ALA A 122 6.80 0.84 33.38
N ARG A 123 7.05 2.16 33.37
CA ARG A 123 8.29 2.77 33.86
C ARG A 123 8.55 2.55 35.34
N GLU A 124 7.51 2.60 36.17
CA GLU A 124 7.61 2.27 37.59
C GLU A 124 8.07 0.83 37.84
N HIS A 125 7.82 -0.07 36.89
CA HIS A 125 8.18 -1.49 36.95
C HIS A 125 9.39 -1.82 36.06
N GLY A 126 10.21 -0.81 35.75
CA GLY A 126 11.47 -1.01 35.02
C GLY A 126 11.31 -1.31 33.53
N LEU A 127 10.19 -0.92 32.91
CA LEU A 127 9.95 -1.06 31.48
C LEU A 127 9.87 0.33 30.84
N ASP A 128 10.47 0.50 29.66
CA ASP A 128 10.38 1.78 28.94
C ASP A 128 10.04 1.54 27.46
N GLY A 129 9.62 2.61 26.80
CA GLY A 129 9.25 2.60 25.40
C GLY A 129 8.59 3.91 24.97
N GLU A 130 7.80 3.83 23.90
CA GLU A 130 7.25 4.99 23.20
C GLU A 130 5.75 4.89 22.92
N ILE A 131 5.08 6.04 22.95
CA ILE A 131 3.68 6.16 22.56
C ILE A 131 3.62 6.34 21.04
N GLN A 132 2.99 5.38 20.36
CA GLN A 132 2.80 5.46 18.91
C GLN A 132 1.54 6.26 18.62
N LYS A 133 1.73 7.54 18.27
CA LYS A 133 0.62 8.39 17.80
C LYS A 133 0.28 8.02 16.37
N ALA A 134 -0.99 7.65 16.14
CA ALA A 134 -1.50 7.44 14.80
C ALA A 134 -1.53 8.78 14.04
N ASP A 135 -0.60 8.96 13.11
CA ASP A 135 -0.58 10.11 12.20
C ASP A 135 -1.55 9.84 11.03
N GLY A 136 -2.63 10.63 10.97
CA GLY A 136 -3.63 10.53 9.91
C GLY A 136 -3.07 10.78 8.51
N PHE A 137 -1.99 11.56 8.37
CA PHE A 137 -1.31 11.75 7.09
C PHE A 137 -0.52 10.51 6.65
N ASN A 138 0.11 9.82 7.60
CA ASN A 138 0.76 8.54 7.29
C ASN A 138 -0.27 7.49 6.89
N TYR A 139 -1.41 7.42 7.58
CA TYR A 139 -2.52 6.52 7.21
C TYR A 139 -3.02 6.77 5.77
N LEU A 140 -3.21 8.04 5.38
CA LEU A 140 -3.58 8.41 4.00
C LEU A 140 -2.54 7.98 2.96
N ARG A 141 -1.26 7.91 3.34
CA ARG A 141 -0.15 7.56 2.47
C ARG A 141 0.06 6.05 2.35
N THR A 142 -0.20 5.29 3.41
CA THR A 142 0.09 3.85 3.48
C THR A 142 -1.11 2.98 3.11
N GLU A 143 -2.33 3.44 3.34
CA GLU A 143 -3.55 2.63 3.15
C GLU A 143 -4.29 2.98 1.86
N SER A 144 -4.45 1.98 0.99
CA SER A 144 -5.16 2.09 -0.30
C SER A 144 -6.65 2.40 -0.14
N SER A 145 -7.25 1.97 0.98
CA SER A 145 -8.61 2.34 1.36
C SER A 145 -8.78 3.85 1.53
N ALA A 146 -7.77 4.54 2.08
CA ALA A 146 -7.79 5.97 2.29
C ALA A 146 -7.68 6.75 0.97
N VAL A 147 -6.84 6.29 0.05
CA VAL A 147 -6.77 6.81 -1.33
C VAL A 147 -8.11 6.64 -2.05
N THR A 148 -8.76 5.49 -1.87
CA THR A 148 -10.09 5.20 -2.44
C THR A 148 -11.14 6.23 -1.97
N LEU A 149 -11.13 6.59 -0.69
CA LEU A 149 -12.02 7.65 -0.16
C LEU A 149 -11.76 9.01 -0.82
N VAL A 150 -10.50 9.38 -1.06
CA VAL A 150 -10.15 10.62 -1.76
C VAL A 150 -10.64 10.58 -3.21
N VAL A 151 -10.46 9.47 -3.92
CA VAL A 151 -10.93 9.29 -5.30
C VAL A 151 -12.45 9.39 -5.37
N ILE A 152 -13.17 8.75 -4.45
CA ILE A 152 -14.62 8.86 -4.32
C ILE A 152 -15.03 10.31 -4.04
N PHE A 153 -14.34 11.00 -3.13
CA PHE A 153 -14.61 12.41 -2.84
C PHE A 153 -14.48 13.29 -4.09
N VAL A 154 -13.42 13.11 -4.87
CA VAL A 154 -13.21 13.82 -6.13
C VAL A 154 -14.34 13.54 -7.12
N LEU A 155 -14.75 12.26 -7.27
CA LEU A 155 -15.91 11.89 -8.10
C LEU A 155 -17.17 12.63 -7.65
N LEU A 156 -17.47 12.61 -6.35
CA LEU A 156 -18.66 13.25 -5.77
C LEU A 156 -18.69 14.75 -6.01
N VAL A 157 -17.54 15.44 -5.86
CA VAL A 157 -17.40 16.87 -6.15
C VAL A 157 -17.63 17.16 -7.64
N VAL A 158 -17.03 16.37 -8.53
CA VAL A 158 -17.15 16.56 -9.99
C VAL A 158 -18.58 16.36 -10.46
N VAL A 159 -19.24 15.28 -10.03
CA VAL A 159 -20.65 15.01 -10.38
C VAL A 159 -21.56 16.13 -9.85
N SER A 160 -21.31 16.61 -8.63
CA SER A 160 -22.04 17.74 -8.05
C SER A 160 -21.86 19.03 -8.84
N ALA A 161 -20.64 19.31 -9.30
CA ALA A 161 -20.35 20.47 -10.14
C ALA A 161 -21.05 20.35 -11.51
N ILE A 162 -21.01 19.19 -12.16
CA ILE A 162 -21.72 18.93 -13.43
C ILE A 162 -23.22 19.16 -13.26
N TYR A 163 -23.82 18.64 -12.18
CA TYR A 163 -25.23 18.84 -11.87
C TYR A 163 -25.57 20.34 -11.71
N ALA A 164 -24.75 21.10 -10.97
CA ALA A 164 -24.93 22.54 -10.80
C ALA A 164 -24.82 23.30 -12.14
N ILE A 165 -23.89 22.90 -13.01
CA ILE A 165 -23.70 23.47 -14.35
C ILE A 165 -24.93 23.20 -15.23
N MET A 166 -25.42 21.96 -15.27
CA MET A 166 -26.61 21.58 -16.06
C MET A 166 -27.85 22.36 -15.64
N ARG A 167 -27.97 22.69 -14.34
CA ARG A 167 -29.13 23.37 -13.77
C ARG A 167 -28.99 24.89 -13.66
N SER A 168 -27.87 25.44 -14.12
CA SER A 168 -27.54 26.87 -14.09
C SER A 168 -28.60 27.79 -14.70
N ARG A 169 -29.34 27.32 -15.73
CA ARG A 169 -30.44 28.08 -16.36
C ARG A 169 -31.60 28.35 -15.38
N HIS A 170 -31.99 27.36 -14.58
CA HIS A 170 -33.04 27.53 -13.57
C HIS A 170 -32.58 28.50 -12.48
N LEU A 171 -31.29 28.44 -12.12
CA LEU A 171 -30.67 29.33 -11.15
C LEU A 171 -30.63 30.78 -11.64
N ALA A 172 -30.35 30.99 -12.94
CA ALA A 172 -30.42 32.31 -13.57
C ALA A 172 -31.85 32.87 -13.65
N ILE A 173 -32.85 32.02 -13.93
CA ILE A 173 -34.27 32.42 -13.96
C ILE A 173 -34.74 32.82 -12.56
N ALA A 174 -34.36 32.08 -11.52
CA ALA A 174 -34.74 32.42 -10.14
C ALA A 174 -34.08 33.73 -9.65
N ALA A 175 -32.82 33.97 -10.02
CA ALA A 175 -32.13 35.23 -9.74
C ALA A 175 -32.82 36.43 -10.41
N MET A 176 -33.38 36.27 -11.62
CA MET A 176 -34.17 37.33 -12.27
C MET A 176 -35.44 37.72 -11.52
N ILE A 177 -36.09 36.75 -10.85
CA ILE A 177 -37.34 36.97 -10.12
C ILE A 177 -37.06 37.61 -8.74
N GLY A 178 -35.82 38.00 -8.46
CA GLY A 178 -35.42 38.66 -7.21
C GLY A 178 -35.34 37.72 -6.01
N GLN A 179 -35.32 36.40 -6.23
CA GLN A 179 -35.16 35.46 -5.14
C GLN A 179 -33.77 35.56 -4.50
N ARG A 180 -33.71 35.54 -3.17
CA ARG A 180 -32.44 35.45 -2.45
C ARG A 180 -31.73 34.16 -2.83
N THR A 181 -30.46 34.28 -3.21
CA THR A 181 -29.59 33.18 -3.67
C THR A 181 -29.58 31.98 -2.72
N LEU A 182 -29.55 32.24 -1.41
CA LEU A 182 -29.58 31.18 -0.38
C LEU A 182 -30.90 30.40 -0.35
N ILE A 183 -32.03 31.05 -0.57
CA ILE A 183 -33.36 30.40 -0.55
C ILE A 183 -33.48 29.46 -1.75
N PHE A 184 -33.00 29.89 -2.92
CA PHE A 184 -32.96 29.05 -4.11
C PHE A 184 -32.02 27.84 -3.91
N VAL A 185 -30.79 28.08 -3.43
CA VAL A 185 -29.82 26.99 -3.20
C VAL A 185 -30.37 25.98 -2.19
N ALA A 186 -30.98 26.44 -1.10
CA ALA A 186 -31.57 25.56 -0.09
C ALA A 186 -32.75 24.75 -0.64
N LYS A 187 -33.65 25.37 -1.41
CA LYS A 187 -34.78 24.67 -2.05
C LYS A 187 -34.28 23.62 -3.04
N GLU A 188 -33.32 23.97 -3.88
CA GLU A 188 -32.85 23.07 -4.93
C GLU A 188 -31.95 21.94 -4.38
N PHE A 189 -31.24 22.21 -3.27
CA PHE A 189 -30.56 21.21 -2.47
C PHE A 189 -31.55 20.24 -1.83
N LEU A 190 -32.64 20.73 -1.22
CA LEU A 190 -33.66 19.90 -0.60
C LEU A 190 -34.38 19.03 -1.64
N ASP A 191 -34.78 19.62 -2.77
CA ASP A 191 -35.40 18.88 -3.88
C ASP A 191 -34.46 17.84 -4.49
N ALA A 192 -33.14 18.09 -4.50
CA ALA A 192 -32.15 17.11 -4.94
C ALA A 192 -32.04 15.94 -3.95
N ILE A 193 -31.94 16.21 -2.64
CA ILE A 193 -31.88 15.18 -1.61
C ILE A 193 -33.15 14.34 -1.60
N VAL A 194 -34.33 14.96 -1.67
CA VAL A 194 -35.62 14.24 -1.69
C VAL A 194 -35.70 13.30 -2.90
N ARG A 195 -35.30 13.78 -4.10
CA ARG A 195 -35.27 12.94 -5.31
C ARG A 195 -34.25 11.80 -5.22
N MET A 196 -33.11 12.03 -4.56
CA MET A 196 -32.07 11.01 -4.37
C MET A 196 -32.36 10.07 -3.20
N GLY A 197 -33.31 10.40 -2.32
CA GLY A 197 -33.62 9.63 -1.11
C GLY A 197 -33.91 8.15 -1.40
N ILE A 198 -34.66 7.86 -2.47
CA ILE A 198 -34.95 6.48 -2.88
C ILE A 198 -33.66 5.73 -3.25
N ILE A 199 -32.75 6.38 -3.97
CA ILE A 199 -31.48 5.77 -4.39
C ILE A 199 -30.57 5.55 -3.18
N ILE A 200 -30.49 6.53 -2.27
CA ILE A 200 -29.69 6.45 -1.04
C ILE A 200 -30.20 5.30 -0.16
N ILE A 201 -31.52 5.20 0.03
CA ILE A 201 -32.14 4.12 0.79
C ILE A 201 -31.89 2.76 0.12
N ALA A 202 -32.08 2.67 -1.20
CA ALA A 202 -31.81 1.45 -1.94
C ALA A 202 -30.35 1.00 -1.81
N LEU A 203 -29.38 1.93 -1.92
CA LEU A 203 -27.97 1.64 -1.73
C LEU A 203 -27.65 1.19 -0.30
N ALA A 204 -28.28 1.81 0.70
CA ALA A 204 -28.11 1.41 2.10
C ALA A 204 -28.66 -0.02 2.34
N ILE A 205 -29.84 -0.34 1.81
CA ILE A 205 -30.44 -1.68 1.91
C ILE A 205 -29.56 -2.73 1.22
N VAL A 206 -29.10 -2.44 -0.01
CA VAL A 206 -28.23 -3.35 -0.76
C VAL A 206 -26.89 -3.54 -0.03
N GLY A 207 -26.28 -2.46 0.48
CA GLY A 207 -25.02 -2.53 1.22
C GLY A 207 -25.13 -3.34 2.51
N VAL A 208 -26.18 -3.10 3.31
CA VAL A 208 -26.44 -3.87 4.53
C VAL A 208 -26.82 -5.32 4.22
N GLY A 209 -27.59 -5.57 3.16
CA GLY A 209 -27.94 -6.93 2.72
C GLY A 209 -26.71 -7.72 2.27
N PHE A 210 -25.81 -7.08 1.51
CA PHE A 210 -24.54 -7.68 1.11
C PHE A 210 -23.64 -7.95 2.31
N LEU A 211 -23.57 -7.02 3.26
CA LEU A 211 -22.85 -7.21 4.52
C LEU A 211 -23.40 -8.41 5.30
N GLY A 212 -24.73 -8.54 5.40
CA GLY A 212 -25.39 -9.70 5.99
C GLY A 212 -25.00 -11.01 5.33
N TRP A 213 -25.01 -11.05 4.00
CA TRP A 213 -24.59 -12.23 3.23
C TRP A 213 -23.09 -12.54 3.39
N TYR A 214 -22.24 -11.50 3.43
CA TYR A 214 -20.78 -11.64 3.48
C TYR A 214 -20.27 -11.97 4.89
N ASN A 215 -20.66 -11.22 5.91
CA ASN A 215 -20.10 -11.38 7.26
C ASN A 215 -21.15 -11.53 8.35
N SER A 216 -22.38 -11.94 8.03
CA SER A 216 -23.45 -12.15 9.03
C SER A 216 -23.76 -10.91 9.88
N PHE A 217 -23.66 -9.71 9.28
CA PHE A 217 -23.91 -8.43 9.95
C PHE A 217 -22.88 -8.05 11.04
N HIS A 218 -21.71 -8.69 11.05
CA HIS A 218 -20.61 -8.25 11.91
C HIS A 218 -20.19 -6.82 11.52
N ARG A 219 -19.97 -5.97 12.54
CA ARG A 219 -19.54 -4.57 12.39
C ARG A 219 -20.48 -3.67 11.55
N VAL A 220 -21.79 -3.95 11.48
CA VAL A 220 -22.79 -3.09 10.80
C VAL A 220 -22.67 -1.62 11.22
N GLY A 221 -22.46 -1.34 12.52
CA GLY A 221 -22.31 0.03 13.01
C GLY A 221 -21.15 0.79 12.35
N LEU A 222 -20.02 0.12 12.10
CA LEU A 222 -18.86 0.72 11.44
C LEU A 222 -19.13 0.97 9.95
N PHE A 223 -19.79 0.01 9.29
CA PHE A 223 -20.22 0.16 7.89
C PHE A 223 -21.20 1.33 7.72
N ILE A 224 -22.24 1.41 8.55
CA ILE A 224 -23.21 2.51 8.53
C ILE A 224 -22.52 3.84 8.84
N THR A 225 -21.60 3.88 9.80
CA THR A 225 -20.84 5.09 10.12
C THR A 225 -20.02 5.56 8.90
N GLY A 226 -19.30 4.65 8.23
CA GLY A 226 -18.57 4.96 7.00
C GLY A 226 -19.48 5.46 5.88
N PHE A 227 -20.63 4.81 5.68
CA PHE A 227 -21.65 5.23 4.72
C PHE A 227 -22.19 6.63 5.04
N LEU A 228 -22.51 6.92 6.30
CA LEU A 228 -23.00 8.23 6.73
C LEU A 228 -21.94 9.32 6.60
N ILE A 229 -20.66 9.01 6.85
CA ILE A 229 -19.55 9.94 6.62
C ILE A 229 -19.48 10.28 5.12
N LEU A 230 -19.43 9.28 4.25
CA LEU A 230 -19.40 9.49 2.79
C LEU A 230 -20.63 10.26 2.30
N LEU A 231 -21.81 9.96 2.84
CA LEU A 231 -23.04 10.67 2.52
C LEU A 231 -22.98 12.13 2.98
N ALA A 232 -22.54 12.38 4.21
CA ALA A 232 -22.37 13.73 4.75
C ALA A 232 -21.36 14.53 3.89
N THR A 233 -20.26 13.90 3.50
CA THR A 233 -19.27 14.50 2.61
C THR A 233 -19.88 14.82 1.23
N TYR A 234 -20.66 13.91 0.65
CA TYR A 234 -21.37 14.17 -0.61
C TYR A 234 -22.33 15.36 -0.48
N VAL A 235 -23.13 15.39 0.59
CA VAL A 235 -24.10 16.44 0.86
C VAL A 235 -23.40 17.81 0.99
N VAL A 236 -22.28 17.87 1.71
CA VAL A 236 -21.45 19.08 1.82
C VAL A 236 -20.89 19.48 0.45
N ALA A 237 -20.32 18.54 -0.31
CA ALA A 237 -19.79 18.81 -1.66
C ALA A 237 -20.86 19.35 -2.61
N MET A 238 -22.08 18.79 -2.57
CA MET A 238 -23.21 19.24 -3.37
C MET A 238 -23.64 20.66 -2.98
N PHE A 239 -23.78 20.93 -1.68
CA PHE A 239 -24.14 22.25 -1.18
C PHE A 239 -23.11 23.32 -1.59
N LEU A 240 -21.81 23.02 -1.41
CA LEU A 240 -20.71 23.91 -1.81
C LEU A 240 -20.68 24.13 -3.32
N SER A 241 -20.95 23.10 -4.12
CA SER A 241 -21.01 23.22 -5.59
C SER A 241 -22.16 24.13 -6.03
N CYS A 242 -23.34 23.98 -5.43
CA CYS A 242 -24.49 24.85 -5.69
C CYS A 242 -24.21 26.31 -5.26
N LEU A 243 -23.62 26.52 -4.09
CA LEU A 243 -23.20 27.84 -3.62
C LEU A 243 -22.16 28.47 -4.55
N GLY A 244 -21.14 27.71 -4.95
CA GLY A 244 -20.10 28.14 -5.87
C GLY A 244 -20.68 28.59 -7.21
N MET A 245 -21.60 27.82 -7.77
CA MET A 245 -22.27 28.16 -9.02
C MET A 245 -23.16 29.41 -8.88
N ALA A 246 -23.88 29.53 -7.76
CA ALA A 246 -24.73 30.69 -7.50
C ALA A 246 -23.91 31.98 -7.32
N LYS A 247 -22.75 31.89 -6.66
CA LYS A 247 -21.78 33.00 -6.57
C LYS A 247 -21.20 33.34 -7.94
N LEU A 248 -20.83 32.36 -8.76
CA LEU A 248 -20.34 32.57 -10.12
C LEU A 248 -21.36 33.33 -11.00
N LEU A 249 -22.64 32.97 -10.87
CA LEU A 249 -23.75 33.63 -11.56
C LEU A 249 -23.98 35.07 -11.08
N SER A 250 -23.78 35.36 -9.79
CA SER A 250 -23.91 36.72 -9.25
C SER A 250 -22.87 37.72 -9.77
N ILE A 251 -21.74 37.22 -10.30
CA ILE A 251 -20.67 38.03 -10.91
C ILE A 251 -20.99 38.36 -12.39
N THR A 252 -21.98 37.70 -12.98
CA THR A 252 -22.30 37.85 -14.41
C THR A 252 -23.35 38.95 -14.61
N PRO A 253 -23.17 39.90 -15.54
CA PRO A 253 -24.18 40.93 -15.80
C PRO A 253 -25.51 40.29 -16.24
N LEU A 254 -26.58 40.66 -15.54
CA LEU A 254 -27.93 40.06 -15.60
C LEU A 254 -28.44 39.88 -17.04
N ILE A 255 -28.22 40.87 -17.92
CA ILE A 255 -28.67 40.87 -19.32
C ILE A 255 -27.97 39.80 -20.18
N ALA A 256 -26.71 39.46 -19.88
CA ALA A 256 -25.99 38.39 -20.56
C ALA A 256 -26.49 37.01 -20.10
N ALA A 257 -26.74 36.85 -18.80
CA ALA A 257 -27.30 35.62 -18.22
C ALA A 257 -28.69 35.29 -18.80
N ILE A 258 -29.52 36.31 -19.09
CA ILE A 258 -30.86 36.17 -19.70
C ILE A 258 -30.81 35.58 -21.11
N LYS A 259 -29.80 35.94 -21.92
CA LYS A 259 -29.61 35.38 -23.27
C LYS A 259 -28.98 33.97 -23.26
N GLY A 260 -28.74 33.42 -22.06
CA GLY A 260 -28.09 32.13 -21.85
C GLY A 260 -26.56 32.20 -21.91
N ALA A 261 -25.97 33.39 -21.79
CA ALA A 261 -24.52 33.52 -21.65
C ALA A 261 -24.13 33.18 -20.21
N VAL A 262 -23.56 31.99 -20.04
CA VAL A 262 -22.88 31.57 -18.81
C VAL A 262 -21.55 32.33 -18.72
N PRO A 263 -20.98 32.63 -17.53
CA PRO A 263 -19.60 33.09 -17.38
C PRO A 263 -18.61 32.00 -17.84
N GLY A 264 -18.56 31.76 -19.16
CA GLY A 264 -17.93 30.59 -19.75
C GLY A 264 -16.43 30.54 -19.48
N LYS A 265 -15.77 31.70 -19.35
CA LYS A 265 -14.34 31.77 -19.02
C LYS A 265 -14.06 31.20 -17.62
N GLN A 266 -14.76 31.67 -16.59
CA GLN A 266 -14.54 31.22 -15.21
C GLN A 266 -14.91 29.74 -15.02
N LEU A 267 -16.01 29.31 -15.65
CA LEU A 267 -16.47 27.93 -15.60
C LEU A 267 -15.53 26.98 -16.37
N ALA A 268 -14.96 27.44 -17.49
CA ALA A 268 -13.95 26.70 -18.23
C ALA A 268 -12.65 26.59 -17.42
N TRP A 269 -12.16 27.70 -16.82
CA TRP A 269 -10.94 27.68 -16.00
C TRP A 269 -11.07 26.75 -14.80
N SER A 270 -12.20 26.75 -14.10
CA SER A 270 -12.42 25.84 -12.97
C SER A 270 -12.51 24.37 -13.42
N ALA A 271 -13.20 24.08 -14.53
CA ALA A 271 -13.27 22.74 -15.08
C ALA A 271 -11.89 22.21 -15.51
N TYR A 272 -11.06 23.07 -16.13
CA TYR A 272 -9.69 22.72 -16.50
C TYR A 272 -8.74 22.59 -15.29
N ALA A 273 -8.91 23.40 -14.25
CA ALA A 273 -8.15 23.25 -13.00
C ALA A 273 -8.46 21.91 -12.31
N VAL A 274 -9.74 21.56 -12.19
CA VAL A 274 -10.16 20.25 -11.66
C VAL A 274 -9.64 19.12 -12.55
N ARG A 275 -9.73 19.27 -13.89
CA ARG A 275 -9.17 18.30 -14.83
C ARG A 275 -7.68 18.10 -14.62
N PHE A 276 -6.92 19.18 -14.41
CA PHE A 276 -5.48 19.11 -14.17
C PHE A 276 -5.18 18.28 -12.91
N CYS A 277 -5.87 18.55 -11.81
CA CYS A 277 -5.73 17.76 -10.58
C CYS A 277 -6.09 16.28 -10.79
N VAL A 278 -7.19 15.99 -11.48
CA VAL A 278 -7.62 14.60 -11.75
C VAL A 278 -6.64 13.90 -12.68
N VAL A 279 -6.11 14.57 -13.71
CA VAL A 279 -5.08 14.02 -14.60
C VAL A 279 -3.82 13.68 -13.81
N LEU A 280 -3.33 14.58 -12.96
CA LEU A 280 -2.16 14.31 -12.12
C LEU A 280 -2.39 13.12 -11.18
N LEU A 281 -3.55 13.06 -10.53
CA LEU A 281 -3.90 11.97 -9.63
C LEU A 281 -4.03 10.63 -10.39
N THR A 282 -4.62 10.65 -11.58
CA THR A 282 -4.71 9.49 -12.47
C THR A 282 -3.33 9.03 -12.92
N CYS A 283 -2.43 9.96 -13.28
CA CYS A 283 -1.06 9.63 -13.67
C CYS A 283 -0.32 8.95 -12.51
N GLY A 284 -0.39 9.52 -11.30
CA GLY A 284 0.24 8.95 -10.11
C GLY A 284 -0.26 7.55 -9.78
N LEU A 285 -1.58 7.33 -9.78
CA LEU A 285 -2.14 6.01 -9.50
C LEU A 285 -1.92 4.99 -10.63
N SER A 286 -1.87 5.44 -11.90
CA SER A 286 -1.64 4.55 -13.04
C SER A 286 -0.26 3.92 -12.96
N PHE A 287 0.70 4.69 -12.48
CA PHE A 287 2.05 4.24 -12.25
C PHE A 287 2.10 3.12 -11.20
N THR A 288 1.49 3.33 -10.03
CA THR A 288 1.32 2.30 -8.99
C THR A 288 0.61 1.06 -9.54
N LEU A 289 -0.49 1.25 -10.29
CA LEU A 289 -1.27 0.15 -10.86
C LEU A 289 -0.45 -0.70 -11.82
N VAL A 290 0.27 -0.09 -12.76
CA VAL A 290 1.06 -0.85 -13.74
C VAL A 290 2.17 -1.62 -13.03
N SER A 291 2.87 -1.01 -12.07
CA SER A 291 3.91 -1.68 -11.29
C SER A 291 3.34 -2.85 -10.46
N PHE A 292 2.16 -2.68 -9.84
CA PHE A 292 1.47 -3.76 -9.15
C PHE A 292 1.03 -4.87 -10.09
N LEU A 293 0.51 -4.55 -11.28
CA LEU A 293 0.11 -5.56 -12.28
C LEU A 293 1.30 -6.39 -12.76
N VAL A 294 2.43 -5.74 -13.05
CA VAL A 294 3.66 -6.42 -13.48
C VAL A 294 4.15 -7.37 -12.39
N GLN A 295 4.28 -6.85 -11.16
CA GLN A 295 4.77 -7.65 -10.03
C GLN A 295 3.80 -8.78 -9.66
N TYR A 296 2.49 -8.52 -9.67
CA TYR A 296 1.47 -9.53 -9.38
C TYR A 296 1.44 -10.62 -10.45
N SER A 297 1.57 -10.26 -11.73
CA SER A 297 1.68 -11.21 -12.83
C SER A 297 2.95 -12.05 -12.72
N ALA A 298 4.10 -11.44 -12.41
CA ALA A 298 5.36 -12.16 -12.20
C ALA A 298 5.21 -13.19 -11.08
N ARG A 299 4.76 -12.76 -9.90
CA ARG A 299 4.56 -13.66 -8.76
C ARG A 299 3.56 -14.78 -9.07
N LYS A 300 2.47 -14.50 -9.78
CA LYS A 300 1.52 -15.57 -10.18
C LYS A 300 2.18 -16.64 -11.04
N ASN A 301 3.08 -16.26 -11.94
CA ASN A 301 3.82 -17.19 -12.81
C ASN A 301 4.90 -17.97 -12.03
N GLU A 302 5.46 -17.39 -10.97
CA GLU A 302 6.48 -18.03 -10.14
C GLU A 302 5.92 -18.97 -9.06
N ALA A 303 4.60 -18.92 -8.78
CA ALA A 303 3.97 -19.72 -7.73
C ALA A 303 4.29 -21.24 -7.79
N PRO A 304 4.37 -21.89 -8.96
CA PRO A 304 4.73 -23.31 -9.05
C PRO A 304 6.16 -23.62 -8.55
N LEU A 305 7.09 -22.66 -8.59
CA LEU A 305 8.50 -22.87 -8.19
C LEU A 305 8.66 -23.27 -6.72
N TRP A 306 7.65 -22.97 -5.88
CA TRP A 306 7.62 -23.34 -4.48
C TRP A 306 7.28 -24.82 -4.22
N GLN A 307 6.74 -25.56 -5.20
CA GLN A 307 6.26 -26.93 -4.97
C GLN A 307 7.35 -27.86 -4.43
N GLU A 308 8.60 -27.68 -4.86
CA GLU A 308 9.76 -28.48 -4.43
C GLU A 308 10.46 -27.93 -3.17
N ARG A 309 10.01 -26.77 -2.66
CA ARG A 309 10.72 -25.96 -1.63
C ARG A 309 9.85 -25.57 -0.44
N SER A 310 8.64 -26.13 -0.36
CA SER A 310 7.57 -25.77 0.59
C SER A 310 7.90 -25.97 2.07
N GLY A 311 8.89 -26.80 2.41
CA GLY A 311 9.27 -27.10 3.79
C GLY A 311 10.20 -26.09 4.46
N VAL A 312 10.82 -25.17 3.70
CA VAL A 312 11.80 -24.22 4.24
C VAL A 312 11.10 -23.14 5.06
N ALA A 313 11.61 -22.85 6.26
CA ALA A 313 11.00 -21.93 7.20
C ALA A 313 11.95 -20.79 7.61
N ALA A 314 11.39 -19.60 7.84
CA ALA A 314 12.09 -18.47 8.43
C ALA A 314 11.74 -18.35 9.91
N LEU A 315 12.72 -17.96 10.73
CA LEU A 315 12.51 -17.63 12.14
C LEU A 315 12.03 -16.18 12.27
N PHE A 316 11.08 -15.97 13.19
CA PHE A 316 10.67 -14.64 13.64
C PHE A 316 11.34 -14.35 14.97
N ILE A 317 12.17 -13.32 14.97
CA ILE A 317 12.80 -12.82 16.20
C ILE A 317 11.80 -11.91 16.89
N SER A 318 11.68 -12.05 18.21
CA SER A 318 10.84 -11.18 19.00
C SER A 318 11.26 -9.72 18.80
N GLY A 319 10.28 -8.86 18.46
CA GLY A 319 10.51 -7.42 18.35
C GLY A 319 10.94 -6.79 19.67
N SER A 320 10.75 -7.53 20.75
CA SER A 320 11.24 -7.19 22.06
C SER A 320 12.49 -7.94 22.46
N VAL A 321 13.40 -8.39 21.61
CA VAL A 321 14.57 -9.15 22.13
C VAL A 321 15.59 -8.22 22.84
N ARG A 322 16.41 -8.73 23.77
CA ARG A 322 17.52 -7.95 24.37
C ARG A 322 18.54 -7.55 23.30
N SER A 323 19.29 -6.46 23.49
CA SER A 323 20.26 -5.99 22.49
C SER A 323 21.40 -6.97 22.20
N ASP A 324 21.72 -7.87 23.13
CA ASP A 324 22.78 -8.88 23.08
C ASP A 324 22.32 -10.27 22.59
N TYR A 325 21.08 -10.40 22.09
CA TYR A 325 20.51 -11.68 21.66
C TYR A 325 21.32 -12.43 20.60
N TYR A 326 22.13 -11.71 19.82
CA TYR A 326 22.99 -12.29 18.80
C TYR A 326 24.06 -13.21 19.39
N GLU A 327 24.47 -13.02 20.66
CA GLU A 327 25.44 -13.87 21.34
C GLU A 327 24.91 -15.28 21.61
N THR A 328 23.58 -15.44 21.70
CA THR A 328 22.93 -16.74 21.86
C THR A 328 22.47 -17.31 20.51
N LEU A 329 21.84 -16.47 19.67
CA LEU A 329 21.28 -16.93 18.40
C LEU A 329 22.36 -17.24 17.35
N GLY A 330 23.41 -16.42 17.24
CA GLY A 330 24.48 -16.60 16.26
C GLY A 330 25.17 -17.97 16.35
N PRO A 331 25.63 -18.40 17.55
CA PRO A 331 26.21 -19.72 17.74
C PRO A 331 25.24 -20.87 17.42
N ALA A 332 23.96 -20.76 17.79
CA ALA A 332 22.94 -21.77 17.50
C ALA A 332 22.72 -21.92 15.97
N LEU A 333 22.64 -20.80 15.24
CA LEU A 333 22.55 -20.80 13.79
C LEU A 333 23.80 -21.41 13.15
N ARG A 334 25.00 -21.08 13.65
CA ARG A 334 26.26 -21.66 13.15
C ARG A 334 26.33 -23.16 13.38
N ALA A 335 25.83 -23.66 14.52
CA ALA A 335 25.74 -25.10 14.78
C ALA A 335 24.80 -25.80 13.79
N ALA A 336 23.62 -25.22 13.54
CA ALA A 336 22.68 -25.74 12.54
C ALA A 336 23.25 -25.72 11.11
N GLU A 337 24.10 -24.74 10.77
CA GLU A 337 24.78 -24.72 9.47
C GLU A 337 25.75 -25.88 9.31
N ARG A 338 26.56 -26.19 10.34
CA ARG A 338 27.47 -27.35 10.32
C ARG A 338 26.74 -28.68 10.18
N GLU A 339 25.50 -28.75 10.63
CA GLU A 339 24.61 -29.91 10.50
C GLU A 339 23.82 -29.93 9.18
N ASN A 340 24.08 -29.00 8.25
CA ASN A 340 23.33 -28.86 6.99
C ASN A 340 21.82 -28.63 7.19
N LYS A 341 21.45 -27.99 8.31
CA LYS A 341 20.06 -27.64 8.66
C LYS A 341 19.70 -26.18 8.35
N LEU A 342 20.69 -25.38 7.95
CA LEU A 342 20.54 -23.96 7.64
C LEU A 342 20.71 -23.68 6.15
N ILE A 343 19.87 -22.81 5.60
CA ILE A 343 19.94 -22.27 4.25
C ILE A 343 20.18 -20.77 4.39
N LEU A 344 21.29 -20.27 3.83
CA LEU A 344 21.52 -18.84 3.68
C LEU A 344 21.21 -18.47 2.22
N ALA A 345 20.34 -17.49 2.03
CA ALA A 345 19.99 -16.91 0.74
C ALA A 345 19.74 -15.40 0.94
N GLN A 346 20.80 -14.61 0.88
CA GLN A 346 20.72 -13.15 0.99
C GLN A 346 20.80 -12.51 -0.39
N ILE A 347 19.70 -11.91 -0.81
CA ILE A 347 19.61 -11.18 -2.07
C ILE A 347 20.22 -9.80 -1.86
N GLY A 348 21.01 -9.33 -2.83
CA GLY A 348 21.53 -7.98 -2.81
C GLY A 348 22.58 -7.71 -1.71
N TRP A 349 23.28 -8.75 -1.26
CA TRP A 349 24.28 -8.62 -0.19
C TRP A 349 25.49 -7.72 -0.55
N ASN A 350 25.70 -7.46 -1.84
CA ASN A 350 26.68 -6.53 -2.38
C ASN A 350 26.05 -5.23 -2.91
N LEU A 351 24.84 -4.89 -2.48
CA LEU A 351 24.21 -3.60 -2.76
C LEU A 351 24.89 -2.51 -1.91
N GLY A 352 26.17 -2.25 -2.21
CA GLY A 352 26.81 -1.01 -1.81
C GLY A 352 26.24 0.17 -2.60
N LEU A 353 26.72 1.38 -2.26
CA LEU A 353 26.32 2.67 -2.86
C LEU A 353 26.55 2.79 -4.38
N TYR A 354 26.96 1.72 -5.08
CA TYR A 354 27.48 1.75 -6.45
C TYR A 354 26.81 0.75 -7.40
N ASN A 355 25.73 0.07 -7.00
CA ASN A 355 25.07 -0.87 -7.90
C ASN A 355 24.11 -0.15 -8.85
N SER A 356 24.34 -0.34 -10.16
CA SER A 356 23.45 0.12 -11.22
C SER A 356 22.27 -0.86 -11.38
N PRO A 357 21.09 -0.42 -11.84
CA PRO A 357 20.02 -1.33 -12.26
C PRO A 357 20.43 -2.30 -13.38
N ASP A 358 21.48 -1.97 -14.11
CA ASP A 358 22.05 -2.81 -15.18
C ASP A 358 22.98 -3.90 -14.64
N ASP A 359 23.36 -3.84 -13.35
CA ASP A 359 24.22 -4.85 -12.73
C ASP A 359 23.48 -6.17 -12.59
N LEU A 360 24.21 -7.28 -12.75
CA LEU A 360 23.64 -8.60 -12.56
C LEU A 360 23.17 -8.81 -11.10
N PRO A 361 22.06 -9.54 -10.87
CA PRO A 361 21.60 -9.86 -9.52
C PRO A 361 22.68 -10.54 -8.69
N GLN A 362 22.91 -10.07 -7.47
CA GLN A 362 23.92 -10.62 -6.55
C GLN A 362 23.23 -11.43 -5.44
N LEU A 363 23.68 -12.66 -5.21
CA LEU A 363 23.15 -13.56 -4.18
C LEU A 363 24.28 -14.10 -3.29
N LEU A 364 24.11 -14.06 -1.97
CA LEU A 364 25.03 -14.69 -1.01
C LEU A 364 24.36 -15.91 -0.41
N VAL A 365 25.08 -17.02 -0.45
CA VAL A 365 24.54 -18.32 -0.05
C VAL A 365 25.55 -19.09 0.77
N ASN A 366 25.09 -20.07 1.54
CA ASN A 366 25.97 -21.01 2.21
C ASN A 366 26.24 -22.25 1.36
N SER A 367 27.18 -23.08 1.80
CA SER A 367 27.57 -24.30 1.11
C SER A 367 26.44 -25.33 0.98
N TYR A 368 25.51 -25.40 1.93
CA TYR A 368 24.34 -26.28 1.84
C TYR A 368 23.36 -25.84 0.74
N TYR A 369 23.06 -24.54 0.63
CA TYR A 369 22.27 -24.00 -0.47
C TYR A 369 22.91 -24.35 -1.82
N ALA A 370 24.22 -24.14 -1.97
CA ALA A 370 24.92 -24.38 -3.23
C ALA A 370 24.83 -25.85 -3.69
N GLN A 371 24.86 -26.80 -2.76
CA GLN A 371 24.65 -28.22 -3.06
C GLN A 371 23.21 -28.50 -3.48
N ARG A 372 22.24 -27.97 -2.72
CA ARG A 372 20.82 -28.24 -2.91
C ARG A 372 20.25 -27.61 -4.18
N GLU A 373 20.53 -26.33 -4.41
CA GLU A 373 19.87 -25.53 -5.46
C GLU A 373 20.73 -25.39 -6.72
N LEU A 374 22.06 -25.39 -6.59
CA LEU A 374 22.98 -25.19 -7.72
C LEU A 374 23.66 -26.49 -8.19
N GLY A 375 23.49 -27.60 -7.46
CA GLY A 375 24.14 -28.87 -7.77
C GLY A 375 25.67 -28.83 -7.65
N LEU A 376 26.22 -27.87 -6.91
CA LEU A 376 27.67 -27.75 -6.72
C LEU A 376 28.17 -28.75 -5.67
N PRO A 377 29.42 -29.22 -5.77
CA PRO A 377 29.99 -30.08 -4.74
C PRO A 377 30.09 -29.37 -3.39
N ALA A 378 30.22 -30.16 -2.32
CA ALA A 378 30.47 -29.63 -0.98
C ALA A 378 31.65 -28.67 -0.98
N GLY A 379 31.51 -27.55 -0.26
CA GLY A 379 32.53 -26.51 -0.22
C GLY A 379 33.76 -26.96 0.55
N GLU A 380 34.93 -26.49 0.12
CA GLU A 380 36.15 -26.58 0.91
C GLU A 380 36.11 -25.57 2.06
N SER A 381 36.75 -25.92 3.18
CA SER A 381 36.96 -24.99 4.28
C SER A 381 37.79 -23.79 3.80
N ASP A 382 37.44 -22.60 4.25
CA ASP A 382 38.15 -21.33 3.95
C ASP A 382 38.21 -20.91 2.46
N VAL A 383 37.41 -21.53 1.59
CA VAL A 383 37.26 -21.14 0.18
C VAL A 383 35.86 -20.57 -0.08
N VAL A 384 35.81 -19.32 -0.53
CA VAL A 384 34.60 -18.67 -1.03
C VAL A 384 34.53 -18.87 -2.55
N ARG A 385 33.41 -19.38 -3.05
CA ARG A 385 33.21 -19.62 -4.48
C ARG A 385 32.31 -18.54 -5.07
N VAL A 386 32.78 -17.82 -6.08
CA VAL A 386 32.00 -16.84 -6.84
C VAL A 386 31.58 -17.50 -8.16
N VAL A 387 30.31 -17.84 -8.23
CA VAL A 387 29.66 -18.49 -9.37
C VAL A 387 29.03 -17.41 -10.24
N TYR A 388 29.30 -17.42 -11.54
CA TYR A 388 28.86 -16.34 -12.45
C TYR A 388 28.53 -16.88 -13.84
N PRO A 389 27.58 -16.26 -14.57
CA PRO A 389 27.28 -16.66 -15.95
C PRO A 389 28.44 -16.26 -16.87
N THR A 390 28.74 -17.08 -17.87
CA THR A 390 29.89 -16.88 -18.78
C THR A 390 29.86 -15.57 -19.57
N ASP A 391 28.69 -14.95 -19.69
CA ASP A 391 28.49 -13.68 -20.38
C ASP A 391 28.40 -12.47 -19.41
N ALA A 392 28.69 -12.67 -18.12
CA ALA A 392 28.82 -11.58 -17.15
C ALA A 392 29.98 -10.66 -17.50
N SER A 393 29.81 -9.37 -17.24
CA SER A 393 30.91 -8.41 -17.35
C SER A 393 31.97 -8.70 -16.28
N GLU A 394 33.24 -8.42 -16.58
CA GLU A 394 34.29 -8.53 -15.56
C GLU A 394 34.04 -7.60 -14.37
N GLU A 395 33.36 -6.48 -14.60
CA GLU A 395 33.01 -5.52 -13.55
C GLU A 395 32.07 -6.14 -12.51
N ASP A 396 31.00 -6.82 -12.93
CA ASP A 396 30.03 -7.48 -12.04
C ASP A 396 30.68 -8.57 -11.18
N VAL A 397 31.56 -9.36 -11.80
CA VAL A 397 32.30 -10.42 -11.09
C VAL A 397 33.30 -9.82 -10.13
N ASN A 398 34.03 -8.77 -10.53
CA ASN A 398 35.01 -8.12 -9.68
C ASN A 398 34.38 -7.34 -8.52
N LYS A 399 33.15 -6.82 -8.67
CA LYS A 399 32.37 -6.25 -7.56
C LYS A 399 32.20 -7.30 -6.45
N ALA A 400 31.77 -8.52 -6.80
CA ALA A 400 31.60 -9.59 -5.80
C ALA A 400 32.90 -9.97 -5.10
N VAL A 401 33.99 -10.12 -5.85
CA VAL A 401 35.32 -10.43 -5.31
C VAL A 401 35.84 -9.31 -4.40
N THR A 402 35.65 -8.06 -4.81
CA THR A 402 36.12 -6.88 -4.06
C THR A 402 35.37 -6.73 -2.74
N SER A 403 34.05 -6.97 -2.74
CA SER A 403 33.27 -6.96 -1.50
C SER A 403 33.73 -7.99 -0.48
N ILE A 404 34.15 -9.18 -0.93
CA ILE A 404 34.76 -10.20 -0.04
C ILE A 404 36.08 -9.68 0.54
N ALA A 405 36.93 -9.05 -0.29
CA ALA A 405 38.23 -8.55 0.15
C ALA A 405 38.12 -7.35 1.12
N GLN A 406 37.12 -6.50 0.94
CA GLN A 406 36.91 -5.29 1.73
C GLN A 406 36.21 -5.54 3.07
N ASN A 407 35.38 -6.58 3.16
CA ASN A 407 34.64 -6.89 4.38
C ASN A 407 35.51 -7.67 5.39
N ASP A 408 35.65 -7.13 6.59
CA ASP A 408 36.46 -7.70 7.66
C ASP A 408 36.03 -9.14 8.04
N ASP A 409 34.72 -9.45 7.97
CA ASP A 409 34.18 -10.78 8.28
C ASP A 409 34.60 -11.85 7.26
N TYR A 410 35.07 -11.48 6.07
CA TYR A 410 35.45 -12.42 5.01
C TYR A 410 36.96 -12.41 4.70
N ARG A 411 37.73 -11.54 5.35
CA ARG A 411 39.16 -11.39 5.09
C ARG A 411 39.92 -12.70 5.32
N GLY A 412 40.82 -12.99 4.38
CA GLY A 412 41.69 -14.17 4.42
C GLY A 412 41.04 -15.48 4.00
N TRP A 413 39.79 -15.48 3.52
CA TRP A 413 39.29 -16.60 2.72
C TRP A 413 39.81 -16.51 1.28
N ARG A 414 40.11 -17.67 0.70
CA ARG A 414 40.53 -17.75 -0.71
C ARG A 414 39.30 -17.65 -1.60
N VAL A 415 39.39 -16.90 -2.69
CA VAL A 415 38.28 -16.75 -3.64
C VAL A 415 38.55 -17.59 -4.88
N GLU A 416 37.59 -18.44 -5.24
CA GLU A 416 37.57 -19.23 -6.46
C GLU A 416 36.44 -18.73 -7.38
N LYS A 417 36.73 -18.55 -8.66
CA LYS A 417 35.74 -18.13 -9.67
C LYS A 417 35.26 -19.34 -10.46
N ILE A 418 33.96 -19.58 -10.51
CA ILE A 418 33.35 -20.73 -11.19
C ILE A 418 32.39 -20.24 -12.28
N PRO A 419 32.71 -20.43 -13.57
CA PRO A 419 31.82 -20.06 -14.66
C PRO A 419 30.64 -21.03 -14.77
N GLN A 420 29.47 -20.50 -15.11
CA GLN A 420 28.23 -21.24 -15.41
C GLN A 420 27.65 -20.82 -16.76
N PRO A 421 26.77 -21.63 -17.39
CA PRO A 421 26.10 -21.25 -18.63
C PRO A 421 25.42 -19.86 -18.58
N ALA A 422 25.27 -19.22 -19.73
CA ALA A 422 24.69 -17.88 -19.83
C ALA A 422 23.20 -17.80 -19.40
N ASP A 423 22.49 -18.93 -19.36
CA ASP A 423 21.11 -19.06 -18.88
C ASP A 423 21.01 -19.49 -17.40
N PHE A 424 22.15 -19.51 -16.69
CA PHE A 424 22.23 -19.85 -15.28
C PHE A 424 21.22 -19.04 -14.46
N SER A 425 20.49 -19.75 -13.59
CA SER A 425 19.46 -19.17 -12.75
C SER A 425 19.56 -19.74 -11.34
N ALA A 426 19.20 -18.96 -10.33
CA ALA A 426 19.26 -19.36 -8.92
C ALA A 426 17.98 -18.97 -8.17
N PHE A 427 17.52 -19.84 -7.27
CA PHE A 427 16.30 -19.62 -6.50
C PHE A 427 16.54 -18.73 -5.29
N SER A 428 15.88 -17.58 -5.19
CA SER A 428 16.23 -16.53 -4.22
C SER A 428 15.70 -16.75 -2.80
N TYR A 429 14.69 -17.61 -2.62
CA TYR A 429 13.90 -17.70 -1.38
C TYR A 429 13.32 -16.36 -0.89
N GLU A 430 13.16 -15.38 -1.79
CA GLU A 430 12.61 -14.06 -1.47
C GLU A 430 11.25 -14.17 -0.76
N SER A 431 11.16 -13.56 0.42
CA SER A 431 9.97 -13.60 1.28
C SER A 431 9.74 -12.33 2.09
N GLY A 432 10.39 -11.24 1.68
CA GLY A 432 10.25 -9.93 2.28
C GLY A 432 8.81 -9.42 2.34
N TYR A 433 8.60 -8.38 3.15
CA TYR A 433 7.29 -7.73 3.29
C TYR A 433 6.99 -6.72 2.18
N SER A 434 7.98 -6.44 1.31
CA SER A 434 7.81 -5.44 0.25
C SER A 434 6.84 -5.94 -0.83
N TRP A 435 6.02 -5.00 -1.32
CA TRP A 435 5.23 -5.20 -2.53
C TRP A 435 6.14 -5.39 -3.74
N PHE A 436 7.28 -4.68 -3.79
CA PHE A 436 8.28 -4.77 -4.84
C PHE A 436 9.47 -5.56 -4.32
N SER A 437 9.55 -6.84 -4.69
CA SER A 437 10.62 -7.74 -4.26
C SER A 437 11.42 -8.23 -5.45
N ALA A 438 12.57 -8.85 -5.19
CA ALA A 438 13.25 -9.65 -6.20
C ALA A 438 12.35 -10.79 -6.70
N ASP A 439 12.73 -11.32 -7.86
CA ASP A 439 12.06 -12.45 -8.49
C ASP A 439 12.48 -13.74 -7.75
N LEU A 440 11.61 -14.75 -7.72
CA LEU A 440 11.94 -16.03 -7.07
C LEU A 440 13.04 -16.77 -7.82
N MET A 441 13.04 -16.67 -9.15
CA MET A 441 14.12 -17.17 -9.99
C MET A 441 14.96 -16.00 -10.47
N LEU A 442 16.15 -15.85 -9.89
CA LEU A 442 17.11 -14.86 -10.38
C LEU A 442 17.73 -15.40 -11.66
N HIS A 443 17.55 -14.69 -12.76
CA HIS A 443 18.20 -15.01 -14.03
C HIS A 443 19.55 -14.33 -14.12
N ARG A 444 20.56 -15.08 -14.60
CA ARG A 444 21.94 -14.63 -14.74
C ARG A 444 22.55 -14.04 -13.45
N PRO A 445 22.36 -14.65 -12.26
CA PRO A 445 22.88 -14.07 -11.03
C PRO A 445 24.38 -14.36 -10.86
N VAL A 446 25.08 -13.44 -10.21
CA VAL A 446 26.38 -13.70 -9.61
C VAL A 446 26.14 -14.20 -8.17
N VAL A 447 26.51 -15.44 -7.90
CA VAL A 447 26.26 -16.11 -6.62
C VAL A 447 27.57 -16.30 -5.87
N THR A 448 27.65 -15.78 -4.66
CA THR A 448 28.79 -15.99 -3.77
C THR A 448 28.45 -17.01 -2.71
N VAL A 449 29.20 -18.11 -2.70
CA VAL A 449 29.02 -19.25 -1.82
C VAL A 449 30.04 -19.17 -0.69
N LEU A 450 29.55 -19.01 0.54
CA LEU A 450 30.37 -19.03 1.74
C LEU A 450 30.81 -20.45 2.11
N PRO A 451 32.03 -20.60 2.67
CA PRO A 451 32.55 -21.90 3.07
C PRO A 451 31.72 -22.51 4.21
N PRO A 452 31.75 -23.85 4.36
CA PRO A 452 31.04 -24.53 5.44
C PRO A 452 31.49 -24.03 6.82
N GLY A 453 30.57 -24.00 7.76
CA GLY A 453 30.79 -23.64 9.16
C GLY A 453 30.71 -22.15 9.47
N LEU A 454 30.66 -21.28 8.45
CA LEU A 454 30.55 -19.81 8.57
C LEU A 454 31.46 -19.23 9.67
N THR A 455 32.70 -19.71 9.74
CA THR A 455 33.61 -19.52 10.88
C THR A 455 34.03 -18.08 11.12
N LYS A 456 34.12 -17.28 10.04
CA LYS A 456 34.51 -15.86 10.12
C LYS A 456 33.34 -14.88 10.12
N VAL A 457 32.11 -15.36 9.85
CA VAL A 457 30.91 -14.52 9.92
C VAL A 457 30.62 -14.21 11.38
N SER A 458 30.50 -12.93 11.72
CA SER A 458 30.15 -12.53 13.08
C SER A 458 28.76 -13.02 13.49
N ASP A 459 28.59 -13.35 14.78
CA ASP A 459 27.30 -13.76 15.35
C ASP A 459 26.21 -12.69 15.15
N ARG A 460 26.62 -11.42 15.22
CA ARG A 460 25.75 -10.28 14.92
C ARG A 460 25.22 -10.29 13.50
N ASN A 461 26.07 -10.59 12.50
CA ASN A 461 25.63 -10.67 11.11
C ASN A 461 24.72 -11.87 10.85
N LEU A 462 25.03 -13.04 11.43
CA LEU A 462 24.13 -14.21 11.34
C LEU A 462 22.75 -13.93 11.93
N ALA A 463 22.70 -13.33 13.13
CA ALA A 463 21.46 -12.93 13.77
C ALA A 463 20.70 -11.86 12.95
N ALA A 464 21.41 -10.86 12.42
CA ALA A 464 20.82 -9.83 11.57
C ALA A 464 20.22 -10.40 10.28
N TRP A 465 20.89 -11.38 9.64
CA TRP A 465 20.37 -12.06 8.47
C TRP A 465 19.13 -12.91 8.77
N SER A 466 19.00 -13.45 9.98
CA SER A 466 17.76 -14.08 10.42
C SER A 466 16.61 -13.07 10.51
N THR A 467 16.84 -11.88 11.07
CA THR A 467 15.83 -10.79 11.10
C THR A 467 15.45 -10.31 9.69
N GLN A 468 16.43 -10.26 8.79
CA GLN A 468 16.23 -9.92 7.38
C GLN A 468 15.60 -11.07 6.57
N ARG A 469 15.43 -12.26 7.17
CA ARG A 469 14.92 -13.49 6.55
C ARG A 469 15.77 -14.03 5.39
N SER A 470 17.06 -13.74 5.44
CA SER A 470 18.07 -14.33 4.57
C SER A 470 18.58 -15.66 5.12
N VAL A 471 18.47 -15.90 6.43
CA VAL A 471 18.76 -17.18 7.08
C VAL A 471 17.47 -17.95 7.30
N LEU A 472 17.43 -19.16 6.78
CA LEU A 472 16.27 -20.04 6.74
C LEU A 472 16.65 -21.41 7.30
N LEU A 473 15.67 -22.09 7.89
CA LEU A 473 15.81 -23.47 8.35
C LEU A 473 15.27 -24.42 7.29
N LYS A 474 15.99 -25.53 7.10
CA LYS A 474 15.75 -26.52 6.05
C LYS A 474 14.32 -27.06 6.04
N ASP A 475 13.78 -27.33 7.22
CA ASP A 475 12.47 -27.94 7.40
C ASP A 475 11.78 -27.51 8.71
N VAL A 476 10.48 -27.82 8.78
CA VAL A 476 9.63 -27.57 9.96
C VAL A 476 10.16 -28.26 11.22
N ALA A 477 10.68 -29.48 11.10
CA ALA A 477 11.18 -30.24 12.25
C ALA A 477 12.38 -29.57 12.92
N THR A 478 13.35 -29.11 12.12
CA THR A 478 14.49 -28.29 12.57
C THR A 478 14.00 -27.02 13.26
N THR A 479 12.96 -26.41 12.70
CA THR A 479 12.42 -25.16 13.20
C THR A 479 11.72 -25.34 14.54
N GLN A 480 11.03 -26.46 14.73
CA GLN A 480 10.44 -26.83 16.00
C GLN A 480 11.50 -27.10 17.07
N GLN A 481 12.63 -27.73 16.70
CA GLN A 481 13.78 -27.87 17.61
C GLN A 481 14.30 -26.52 18.12
N PHE A 482 14.37 -25.51 17.24
CA PHE A 482 14.76 -24.15 17.62
C PHE A 482 13.71 -23.46 18.51
N ALA A 483 12.42 -23.67 18.24
CA ALA A 483 11.35 -23.08 19.03
C ALA A 483 11.24 -23.72 20.43
N ASP A 484 11.53 -25.02 20.54
CA ASP A 484 11.46 -25.77 21.79
C ASP A 484 12.74 -25.62 22.64
N ASP A 485 13.82 -25.05 22.09
CA ASP A 485 15.09 -24.82 22.81
C ASP A 485 14.90 -23.79 23.94
N PRO A 486 15.08 -24.19 25.22
CA PRO A 486 14.95 -23.30 26.36
C PRO A 486 15.88 -22.08 26.31
N ALA A 487 17.04 -22.18 25.66
CA ALA A 487 17.98 -21.07 25.53
C ALA A 487 17.52 -20.01 24.53
N LEU A 488 16.64 -20.37 23.59
CA LEU A 488 16.11 -19.49 22.56
C LEU A 488 14.69 -18.99 22.89
N GLN A 489 14.10 -19.46 23.99
CA GLN A 489 12.83 -18.96 24.51
C GLN A 489 12.93 -17.46 24.83
N GLY A 490 12.03 -16.67 24.23
CA GLY A 490 12.04 -15.20 24.32
C GLY A 490 12.89 -14.49 23.26
N ILE A 491 13.77 -15.20 22.54
CA ILE A 491 14.44 -14.69 21.34
C ILE A 491 13.60 -14.98 20.11
N ILE A 492 13.17 -16.23 19.96
CA ILE A 492 12.33 -16.67 18.84
C ILE A 492 10.86 -16.43 19.23
N ALA A 493 10.21 -15.51 18.54
CA ALA A 493 8.77 -15.25 18.67
C ALA A 493 7.92 -16.28 17.90
N GLY A 494 8.51 -16.94 16.91
CA GLY A 494 7.85 -17.98 16.14
C GLY A 494 8.60 -18.30 14.87
N TRP A 495 7.94 -19.00 13.96
CA TRP A 495 8.50 -19.37 12.67
C TRP A 495 7.42 -19.53 11.63
N ARG A 496 7.78 -19.43 10.35
CA ARG A 496 6.82 -19.66 9.26
C ARG A 496 7.49 -20.28 8.04
N PRO A 497 6.82 -21.20 7.33
CA PRO A 497 7.23 -21.58 5.99
C PRO A 497 7.35 -20.35 5.09
N VAL A 498 8.47 -20.24 4.39
CA VAL A 498 8.82 -19.11 3.52
C VAL A 498 7.79 -18.96 2.39
N GLN A 499 7.34 -20.10 1.85
CA GLN A 499 6.26 -20.16 0.86
C GLN A 499 4.98 -19.49 1.37
N ASN A 500 4.55 -19.80 2.59
CA ASN A 500 3.30 -19.25 3.15
C ASN A 500 3.39 -17.73 3.29
N GLN A 501 4.56 -17.21 3.68
CA GLN A 501 4.80 -15.77 3.74
C GLN A 501 4.69 -15.14 2.35
N TRP A 502 5.42 -15.69 1.37
CA TRP A 502 5.43 -15.18 0.01
C TRP A 502 4.03 -15.22 -0.63
N GLN A 503 3.28 -16.31 -0.45
CA GLN A 503 1.91 -16.45 -0.95
C GLN A 503 0.99 -15.38 -0.37
N ALA A 504 1.16 -15.08 0.91
CA ALA A 504 0.26 -14.21 1.61
C ALA A 504 0.61 -12.71 1.33
N THR A 505 1.90 -12.36 1.17
CA THR A 505 2.29 -11.06 0.56
C THR A 505 1.74 -10.93 -0.87
N THR A 506 1.73 -12.02 -1.64
CA THR A 506 1.18 -12.04 -3.01
C THR A 506 -0.34 -11.89 -3.03
N ALA A 507 -1.05 -12.49 -2.07
CA ALA A 507 -2.48 -12.31 -1.90
C ALA A 507 -2.81 -10.84 -1.56
N LYS A 508 -2.06 -10.23 -0.63
CA LYS A 508 -2.19 -8.80 -0.30
C LYS A 508 -1.94 -7.91 -1.51
N LEU A 509 -0.87 -8.17 -2.27
CA LEU A 509 -0.61 -7.47 -3.54
C LEU A 509 -1.78 -7.63 -4.53
N GLY A 510 -2.42 -8.79 -4.57
CA GLY A 510 -3.62 -9.02 -5.39
C GLY A 510 -4.82 -8.16 -4.97
N VAL A 511 -5.05 -7.99 -3.66
CA VAL A 511 -6.09 -7.08 -3.13
C VAL A 511 -5.78 -5.64 -3.49
N GLU A 512 -4.54 -5.21 -3.27
CA GLU A 512 -4.06 -3.86 -3.61
C GLU A 512 -4.17 -3.57 -5.11
N THR A 513 -3.84 -4.55 -5.94
CA THR A 513 -3.99 -4.45 -7.40
C THR A 513 -5.45 -4.23 -7.78
N ARG A 514 -6.40 -4.98 -7.19
CA ARG A 514 -7.85 -4.80 -7.46
C ARG A 514 -8.34 -3.43 -7.02
N ALA A 515 -7.91 -2.95 -5.85
CA ALA A 515 -8.25 -1.62 -5.35
C ALA A 515 -7.71 -0.53 -6.29
N ALA A 516 -6.45 -0.65 -6.74
CA ALA A 516 -5.85 0.25 -7.71
C ALA A 516 -6.59 0.25 -9.06
N VAL A 517 -7.02 -0.92 -9.56
CA VAL A 517 -7.84 -1.04 -10.79
C VAL A 517 -9.17 -0.30 -10.61
N LEU A 518 -9.85 -0.50 -9.49
CA LEU A 518 -11.13 0.16 -9.20
C LEU A 518 -10.97 1.68 -9.12
N ASN A 519 -9.93 2.16 -8.44
CA ASN A 519 -9.63 3.58 -8.31
C ASN A 519 -9.34 4.24 -9.67
N ILE A 520 -8.53 3.59 -10.51
CA ILE A 520 -8.28 4.05 -11.88
C ILE A 520 -9.56 4.02 -12.71
N GLY A 521 -10.38 2.99 -12.59
CA GLY A 521 -11.68 2.92 -13.25
C GLY A 521 -12.59 4.11 -12.90
N ILE A 522 -12.67 4.46 -11.61
CA ILE A 522 -13.42 5.65 -11.15
C ILE A 522 -12.82 6.92 -11.75
N LEU A 523 -11.51 7.11 -11.68
CA LEU A 523 -10.86 8.31 -12.18
C LEU A 523 -11.00 8.47 -13.69
N LEU A 524 -10.96 7.38 -14.44
CA LEU A 524 -11.24 7.40 -15.88
C LEU A 524 -12.68 7.85 -16.14
N ALA A 525 -13.67 7.36 -15.38
CA ALA A 525 -15.05 7.83 -15.49
C ALA A 525 -15.19 9.33 -15.14
N VAL A 526 -14.47 9.80 -14.11
CA VAL A 526 -14.40 11.22 -13.74
C VAL A 526 -13.78 12.06 -14.86
N LEU A 527 -12.63 11.64 -15.39
CA LEU A 527 -11.94 12.31 -16.49
C LEU A 527 -12.84 12.43 -17.73
N LEU A 528 -13.48 11.33 -18.13
CA LEU A 528 -14.42 11.34 -19.26
C LEU A 528 -15.60 12.28 -19.01
N SER A 529 -16.14 12.31 -17.80
CA SER A 529 -17.22 13.21 -17.41
C SER A 529 -16.79 14.69 -17.48
N ILE A 530 -15.56 15.01 -17.02
CA ILE A 530 -15.00 16.36 -17.10
C ILE A 530 -14.73 16.76 -18.54
N VAL A 531 -14.21 15.86 -19.38
CA VAL A 531 -13.99 16.11 -20.81
C VAL A 531 -15.30 16.51 -21.49
N VAL A 532 -16.37 15.75 -21.24
CA VAL A 532 -17.72 16.07 -21.75
C VAL A 532 -18.20 17.42 -21.20
N ALA A 533 -17.98 17.70 -19.92
CA ALA A 533 -18.34 18.98 -19.29
C ALA A 533 -17.57 20.18 -19.90
N CYS A 534 -16.27 20.03 -20.18
CA CYS A 534 -15.46 21.04 -20.85
C CYS A 534 -15.96 21.31 -22.27
N ALA A 535 -16.22 20.25 -23.05
CA ALA A 535 -16.76 20.37 -24.40
C ALA A 535 -18.14 21.05 -24.40
N LEU A 536 -18.99 20.72 -23.43
CA LEU A 536 -20.31 21.33 -23.25
C LEU A 536 -20.19 22.81 -22.88
N THR A 537 -19.32 23.14 -21.93
CA THR A 537 -19.05 24.51 -21.48
C THR A 537 -18.53 25.37 -22.63
N PHE A 538 -17.55 24.87 -23.39
CA PHE A 538 -17.01 25.56 -24.57
C PHE A 538 -18.10 25.82 -25.61
N SER A 539 -18.93 24.82 -25.89
CA SER A 539 -20.02 24.92 -26.86
C SER A 539 -21.12 25.88 -26.42
N LEU A 540 -21.37 26.01 -25.11
CA LEU A 540 -22.30 27.00 -24.55
C LEU A 540 -21.72 28.40 -24.61
N GLN A 541 -20.44 28.58 -24.25
CA GLN A 541 -19.76 29.87 -24.25
C GLN A 541 -19.68 30.49 -25.64
N PHE A 542 -19.37 29.69 -26.66
CA PHE A 542 -19.18 30.16 -28.02
C PHE A 542 -20.34 29.81 -28.95
N ARG A 543 -21.55 29.57 -28.40
CA ARG A 543 -22.71 29.10 -29.17
C ARG A 543 -22.98 29.91 -30.42
N ASP A 544 -23.02 31.24 -30.30
CA ASP A 544 -23.40 32.12 -31.40
C ASP A 544 -22.29 32.20 -32.47
N ARG A 545 -21.02 32.19 -32.05
CA ARG A 545 -19.86 32.08 -32.94
C ARG A 545 -19.87 30.75 -33.69
N LEU A 546 -20.08 29.63 -32.99
CA LEU A 546 -20.08 28.29 -33.59
C LEU A 546 -21.22 28.14 -34.61
N ARG A 547 -22.39 28.72 -34.34
CA ARG A 547 -23.49 28.81 -35.29
C ARG A 547 -23.12 29.61 -36.53
N ALA A 548 -22.54 30.81 -36.37
CA ALA A 548 -22.09 31.62 -37.49
C ALA A 548 -21.03 30.91 -38.34
N CYS A 549 -20.04 30.27 -37.69
CA CYS A 549 -19.01 29.48 -38.38
C CYS A 549 -19.62 28.31 -39.19
N PHE A 550 -20.62 27.61 -38.65
CA PHE A 550 -21.30 26.53 -39.36
C PHE A 550 -22.09 27.03 -40.59
N VAL A 551 -22.84 28.13 -40.46
CA VAL A 551 -23.59 28.74 -41.58
C VAL A 551 -22.66 29.19 -42.71
N VAL A 552 -21.49 29.72 -42.36
CA VAL A 552 -20.46 30.15 -43.32
C VAL A 552 -19.66 28.97 -43.89
N GLY A 553 -19.94 27.73 -43.47
CA GLY A 553 -19.26 26.52 -43.97
C GLY A 553 -17.83 26.35 -43.45
N VAL A 554 -17.48 26.99 -42.33
CA VAL A 554 -16.16 26.83 -41.70
C VAL A 554 -16.02 25.40 -41.18
N SER A 555 -14.93 24.73 -41.53
CA SER A 555 -14.64 23.37 -41.04
C SER A 555 -14.58 23.30 -39.50
N PHE A 556 -15.01 22.16 -38.92
CA PHE A 556 -14.98 21.90 -37.47
C PHE A 556 -13.63 22.24 -36.81
N SER A 557 -12.52 21.83 -37.43
CA SER A 557 -11.15 22.05 -36.89
C SER A 557 -10.83 23.53 -36.68
N ARG A 558 -11.26 24.41 -37.59
CA ARG A 558 -11.09 25.87 -37.47
C ARG A 558 -12.07 26.48 -36.48
N ALA A 559 -13.31 25.98 -36.42
CA ALA A 559 -14.32 26.47 -35.49
C ALA A 559 -13.99 26.13 -34.01
N TYR A 560 -13.40 24.94 -33.77
CA TYR A 560 -13.00 24.45 -32.45
C TYR A 560 -11.49 24.54 -32.18
N LEU A 561 -10.71 25.29 -32.97
CA LEU A 561 -9.25 25.33 -32.86
C LEU A 561 -8.76 25.60 -31.42
N ALA A 562 -9.34 26.58 -30.74
CA ALA A 562 -8.97 26.91 -29.36
C ALA A 562 -9.24 25.75 -28.38
N PHE A 563 -10.33 25.01 -28.56
CA PHE A 563 -10.63 23.81 -27.78
C PHE A 563 -9.62 22.71 -28.08
N ILE A 564 -9.33 22.45 -29.37
CA ILE A 564 -8.36 21.44 -29.80
C ILE A 564 -6.97 21.72 -29.22
N VAL A 565 -6.50 22.97 -29.26
CA VAL A 565 -5.19 23.36 -28.69
C VAL A 565 -5.15 23.06 -27.18
N VAL A 566 -6.21 23.41 -26.44
CA VAL A 566 -6.27 23.13 -25.00
C VAL A 566 -6.29 21.62 -24.73
N GLU A 567 -7.08 20.85 -25.49
CA GLU A 567 -7.11 19.39 -25.37
C GLU A 567 -5.74 18.75 -25.66
N ILE A 568 -4.99 19.25 -26.65
CA ILE A 568 -3.63 18.81 -26.95
C ILE A 568 -2.68 19.15 -25.79
N VAL A 569 -2.76 20.35 -25.21
CA VAL A 569 -1.92 20.72 -24.04
C VAL A 569 -2.19 19.78 -22.87
N PHE A 570 -3.46 19.47 -22.59
CA PHE A 570 -3.82 18.50 -21.54
C PHE A 570 -3.38 17.07 -21.86
N ALA A 571 -3.39 16.68 -23.14
CA ALA A 571 -2.85 15.40 -23.61
C ALA A 571 -1.34 15.28 -23.42
N LEU A 572 -0.60 16.40 -23.37
CA LEU A 572 0.85 16.43 -23.12
C LEU A 572 1.23 16.34 -21.64
N VAL A 573 0.34 16.70 -20.71
CA VAL A 573 0.62 16.67 -19.26
C VAL A 573 1.07 15.28 -18.77
N PRO A 574 0.41 14.16 -19.12
CA PRO A 574 0.85 12.83 -18.73
C PRO A 574 2.26 12.50 -19.24
N PHE A 575 2.61 12.91 -20.47
CA PHE A 575 3.95 12.70 -21.02
C PHE A 575 5.01 13.54 -20.31
N GLY A 576 4.69 14.79 -19.94
CA GLY A 576 5.56 15.62 -19.11
C GLY A 576 5.81 14.99 -17.72
N TYR A 577 4.78 14.36 -17.14
CA TYR A 577 4.93 13.60 -15.90
C TYR A 577 5.84 12.37 -16.07
N LEU A 578 5.71 11.61 -17.17
CA LEU A 578 6.62 10.48 -17.47
C LEU A 578 8.07 10.93 -17.63
N LEU A 579 8.32 12.04 -18.33
CA LEU A 579 9.67 12.60 -18.47
C LEU A 579 10.25 13.02 -17.13
N ARG A 580 9.44 13.65 -16.28
CA ARG A 580 9.86 14.00 -14.92
C ARG A 580 10.19 12.76 -14.10
N GLN A 581 9.34 11.73 -14.11
CA GLN A 581 9.59 10.49 -13.38
C GLN A 581 10.86 9.79 -13.86
N GLN A 582 11.10 9.76 -15.18
CA GLN A 582 12.33 9.19 -15.72
C GLN A 582 13.57 9.98 -15.28
N ALA A 583 13.47 11.31 -15.23
CA ALA A 583 14.55 12.16 -14.72
C ALA A 583 14.79 11.96 -13.21
N ASP A 584 13.72 11.90 -12.41
CA ASP A 584 13.77 11.66 -10.97
C ASP A 584 14.37 10.27 -10.67
N TYR A 585 14.04 9.26 -11.49
CA TYR A 585 14.63 7.92 -11.44
C TYR A 585 16.14 7.95 -11.69
N HIS A 586 16.61 8.54 -12.81
CA HIS A 586 18.04 8.62 -13.11
C HIS A 586 18.82 9.44 -12.07
N ALA A 587 18.24 10.51 -11.54
CA ALA A 587 18.87 11.31 -10.49
C ALA A 587 19.13 10.50 -9.21
N GLN A 588 18.24 9.58 -8.86
CA GLN A 588 18.41 8.74 -7.67
C GLN A 588 19.39 7.60 -7.87
N LEU A 589 19.46 7.04 -9.07
CA LEU A 589 20.51 6.09 -9.43
C LEU A 589 21.89 6.74 -9.31
N ALA A 590 22.03 7.99 -9.76
CA ALA A 590 23.30 8.73 -9.69
C ALA A 590 23.78 8.99 -8.25
N VAL A 591 22.87 9.06 -7.27
CA VAL A 591 23.18 9.26 -5.84
C VAL A 591 23.50 7.94 -5.14
N GLY A 592 23.35 6.78 -5.81
CA GLY A 592 23.80 5.50 -5.28
C GLY A 592 23.04 5.04 -4.03
N THR A 593 21.80 5.47 -3.84
CA THR A 593 21.06 5.14 -2.60
C THR A 593 20.86 3.62 -2.48
N PRO A 594 21.07 2.98 -1.30
CA PRO A 594 20.91 1.54 -1.12
C PRO A 594 19.51 1.00 -1.48
N ARG A 595 18.51 1.89 -1.57
CA ARG A 595 17.14 1.61 -2.05
C ARG A 595 17.00 1.55 -3.57
N ALA A 596 18.07 1.72 -4.34
CA ALA A 596 18.03 1.82 -5.80
C ALA A 596 17.34 0.63 -6.48
N VAL A 597 17.44 -0.59 -5.92
CA VAL A 597 16.75 -1.78 -6.46
C VAL A 597 15.23 -1.69 -6.31
N GLU A 598 14.73 -1.32 -5.12
CA GLU A 598 13.28 -1.13 -4.90
C GLU A 598 12.75 0.09 -5.67
N LEU A 599 13.55 1.15 -5.75
CA LEU A 599 13.28 2.35 -6.54
C LEU A 599 13.25 2.04 -8.03
N SER A 600 14.09 1.14 -8.54
CA SER A 600 14.09 0.73 -9.95
C SER A 600 12.81 0.01 -10.34
N LYS A 601 12.31 -0.89 -9.50
CA LYS A 601 11.05 -1.61 -9.79
C LYS A 601 9.83 -0.71 -9.64
N SER A 602 9.87 0.23 -8.71
CA SER A 602 8.72 1.08 -8.44
C SER A 602 8.66 2.33 -9.32
N TRP A 603 9.80 2.96 -9.68
CA TRP A 603 9.92 4.29 -10.34
C TRP A 603 10.44 4.29 -11.79
N ALA A 604 10.76 3.14 -12.38
CA ALA A 604 11.13 3.07 -13.80
C ALA A 604 9.95 3.27 -14.76
N VAL A 605 10.12 4.08 -15.80
CA VAL A 605 9.14 4.23 -16.89
C VAL A 605 9.31 3.07 -17.88
N THR A 606 8.41 2.10 -17.84
CA THR A 606 8.41 0.95 -18.75
C THR A 606 7.61 1.23 -20.03
N PRO A 607 7.86 0.49 -21.15
CA PRO A 607 7.08 0.62 -22.38
C PRO A 607 5.56 0.42 -22.16
N ASN A 608 5.18 -0.46 -21.23
CA ASN A 608 3.79 -0.71 -20.88
C ASN A 608 3.12 0.53 -20.24
N ILE A 609 3.86 1.29 -19.42
CA ILE A 609 3.37 2.54 -18.83
C ILE A 609 3.15 3.58 -19.92
N VAL A 610 4.12 3.75 -20.83
CA VAL A 610 4.01 4.68 -21.96
C VAL A 610 2.81 4.33 -22.84
N ALA A 611 2.66 3.05 -23.19
CA ALA A 611 1.53 2.58 -23.99
C ALA A 611 0.17 2.82 -23.30
N SER A 612 0.07 2.55 -22.00
CA SER A 612 -1.15 2.76 -21.22
C SER A 612 -1.56 4.23 -21.19
N PHE A 613 -0.59 5.13 -21.00
CA PHE A 613 -0.81 6.57 -21.02
C PHE A 613 -1.22 7.06 -22.41
N ALA A 614 -0.59 6.54 -23.47
CA ALA A 614 -0.94 6.87 -24.84
C ALA A 614 -2.38 6.45 -25.18
N VAL A 615 -2.82 5.26 -24.76
CA VAL A 615 -4.20 4.79 -24.93
C VAL A 615 -5.18 5.68 -24.16
N LEU A 616 -4.88 6.02 -22.90
CA LEU A 616 -5.71 6.90 -22.07
C LEU A 616 -5.89 8.28 -22.72
N VAL A 617 -4.80 8.87 -23.20
CA VAL A 617 -4.81 10.15 -23.92
C VAL A 617 -5.61 10.05 -25.22
N ALA A 618 -5.39 9.00 -26.01
CA ALA A 618 -6.11 8.78 -27.27
C ALA A 618 -7.62 8.66 -27.06
N VAL A 619 -8.06 7.85 -26.08
CA VAL A 619 -9.48 7.70 -25.73
C VAL A 619 -10.07 9.03 -25.27
N SER A 620 -9.36 9.78 -24.43
CA SER A 620 -9.79 11.10 -23.95
C SER A 620 -10.02 12.07 -25.11
N LEU A 621 -9.06 12.17 -26.04
CA LEU A 621 -9.16 13.01 -27.24
C LEU A 621 -10.28 12.58 -28.18
N VAL A 622 -10.42 11.28 -28.42
CA VAL A 622 -11.50 10.74 -29.27
C VAL A 622 -12.87 11.09 -28.69
N VAL A 623 -13.07 10.92 -27.39
CA VAL A 623 -14.34 11.27 -26.73
C VAL A 623 -14.59 12.79 -26.79
N ALA A 624 -13.57 13.60 -26.51
CA ALA A 624 -13.65 15.05 -26.59
C ALA A 624 -14.08 15.53 -27.98
N PHE A 625 -13.38 15.06 -29.02
CA PHE A 625 -13.62 15.45 -30.40
C PHE A 625 -14.93 14.90 -30.94
N TRP A 626 -15.27 13.64 -30.64
CA TRP A 626 -16.53 13.05 -31.05
C TRP A 626 -17.72 13.79 -30.46
N PHE A 627 -17.67 14.16 -29.17
CA PHE A 627 -18.75 14.88 -28.51
C PHE A 627 -18.87 16.32 -29.03
N ALA A 628 -17.74 17.02 -29.17
CA ALA A 628 -17.68 18.36 -29.75
C ALA A 628 -18.22 18.38 -31.19
N TYR A 629 -17.80 17.44 -32.03
CA TYR A 629 -18.27 17.28 -33.40
C TYR A 629 -19.75 16.97 -33.46
N ARG A 630 -20.25 16.00 -32.66
CA ARG A 630 -21.69 15.71 -32.59
C ARG A 630 -22.49 16.93 -32.20
N ARG A 631 -22.00 17.78 -31.29
CA ARG A 631 -22.71 18.99 -30.87
C ARG A 631 -22.67 20.08 -31.94
N TYR A 632 -21.55 20.22 -32.63
CA TYR A 632 -21.41 21.10 -33.79
C TYR A 632 -22.42 20.75 -34.90
N VAL A 633 -22.63 19.46 -35.17
CA VAL A 633 -23.59 18.96 -36.17
C VAL A 633 -25.05 18.96 -35.64
N ARG A 634 -25.30 18.56 -34.38
CA ARG A 634 -26.66 18.47 -33.80
C ARG A 634 -27.30 19.81 -33.49
N ALA A 635 -26.55 20.90 -33.40
CA ALA A 635 -27.11 22.24 -33.22
C ALA A 635 -28.14 22.62 -34.31
N TRP A 636 -28.25 21.82 -35.37
CA TRP A 636 -29.18 21.98 -36.48
C TRP A 636 -30.34 20.96 -36.55
N ARG A 637 -30.25 19.75 -35.96
CA ARG A 637 -31.34 18.72 -36.03
C ARG A 637 -32.51 18.94 -35.06
N ALA A 638 -32.53 20.04 -34.33
CA ALA A 638 -33.60 20.39 -33.38
C ALA A 638 -34.45 21.59 -33.85
N GLN A 639 -34.39 21.87 -35.15
CA GLN A 639 -35.48 22.45 -35.93
C GLN A 639 -36.15 21.31 -36.69
#